data_AF-A0AB34I406-F1
#
_entry.id   AF-A0AB34I406-F1
#
_cell.length_a   1.000
_cell.length_b   1.000
_cell.length_c   1.000
_cell.angle_alpha   90.00
_cell.angle_beta   90.00
_cell.angle_gamma   90.00
#
_symmetry.space_group_name_H-M   'P 1'
#
loop_
_entity.id
_entity.type
_entity.pdbx_description
1 polymer ?
#
loop_
_entity_poly.entity_id
_entity_poly.type
_entity_poly.pdbx_seq_one_letter_code
_entity_poly.pdbx_strand_id
1 'polypeptide(L)'
;MLLLALTIQHEKPDLENQKTKLLQQEEDKKIQLAKLEESLLETLATSQGNILENKDLIESLNQTKASSALIQESLKESYKLQISLDQERDAYLPLAESASKMYFIISDLSKINNMYRFSLAAFLRLFQRALQNKQDSENTEQRIQSLINSLKHMVYEYICRCLFKADQLMFALHFVRGMHPELFQENEWDTFTGVVVGDMLRKADSQQRIRDQLPSWIDQERGWAVATLKIALPSLYQTLCFEDVALWHTYYHNSMCEQEFPSILAKKVSLFQQVLVVQALRPDRLQSAMTLFACKTLGLKELSPPPLNLKRLYKETLEIEPILIIISPGADPSQELQELANAERSGECYHQVAMGQGQADLAVQMLKECARNGDWLCLKNLHLVVSWLPVLEKELNTLQPKDTFRLWLTAEVHPNFTPILLQSSLKITYESPPGLKKNLMRTYESWTSEQISKKDNIHRAHALFSFAWFHAACQERRNYIPQGWTKFYEFSLSDLRAGYSIIDRLFDAQAPDAQAQQLWLTVPAAPRHAGSSQTRARTRTKDVQWEFVHGLLENAIYGGRIDNYFDLRVLQSYLKQFFNSSIIDVLNQRNKKSIFPYSIYLPKSCSILDYRAVIEKLPEDDKPSFFGLPANIARSSQRMISSQVT
;
A
#
# COMPACT_ATOMS: atom_id res chain seq x y z
N MET A 1 -8.24 -0.82 -27.28
CA MET A 1 -9.22 -1.72 -27.94
C MET A 1 -9.92 -2.64 -26.94
N LEU A 2 -9.21 -3.54 -26.24
CA LEU A 2 -9.85 -4.47 -25.29
C LEU A 2 -10.61 -3.78 -24.14
N LEU A 3 -9.97 -2.79 -23.48
CA LEU A 3 -10.61 -2.03 -22.39
C LEU A 3 -11.85 -1.26 -22.85
N LEU A 4 -11.83 -0.73 -24.08
CA LEU A 4 -12.96 0.00 -24.66
C LEU A 4 -14.16 -0.92 -24.89
N ALA A 5 -13.92 -2.13 -25.41
CA ALA A 5 -14.99 -3.13 -25.58
C ALA A 5 -15.63 -3.49 -24.22
N LEU A 6 -14.81 -3.71 -23.18
CA LEU A 6 -15.29 -3.99 -21.82
C LEU A 6 -16.11 -2.83 -21.23
N THR A 7 -15.71 -1.57 -21.45
CA THR A 7 -16.48 -0.42 -20.98
C THR A 7 -17.85 -0.34 -21.65
N ILE A 8 -17.92 -0.55 -22.96
CA ILE A 8 -19.17 -0.43 -23.72
C ILE A 8 -20.10 -1.60 -23.37
N GLN A 9 -19.57 -2.82 -23.23
CA GLN A 9 -20.35 -3.97 -22.79
C GLN A 9 -21.03 -3.73 -21.43
N HIS A 10 -20.39 -2.98 -20.54
CA HIS A 10 -20.94 -2.68 -19.22
C HIS A 10 -21.89 -1.47 -19.22
N GLU A 11 -21.51 -0.36 -19.85
CA GLU A 11 -22.28 0.91 -19.82
C GLU A 11 -23.42 0.93 -20.84
N LYS A 12 -23.21 0.39 -22.06
CA LYS A 12 -24.20 0.37 -23.15
C LYS A 12 -24.18 -0.98 -23.90
N PRO A 13 -24.70 -2.06 -23.29
CA PRO A 13 -24.69 -3.39 -23.91
C PRO A 13 -25.43 -3.44 -25.25
N ASP A 14 -26.48 -2.64 -25.40
CA ASP A 14 -27.25 -2.55 -26.66
C ASP A 14 -26.40 -2.06 -27.83
N LEU A 15 -25.50 -1.11 -27.57
CA LEU A 15 -24.61 -0.55 -28.57
C LEU A 15 -23.56 -1.58 -29.03
N GLU A 16 -23.00 -2.34 -28.09
CA GLU A 16 -22.06 -3.42 -28.43
C GLU A 16 -22.75 -4.54 -29.23
N ASN A 17 -23.97 -4.91 -28.83
CA ASN A 17 -24.76 -5.90 -29.55
C ASN A 17 -25.11 -5.43 -30.98
N GLN A 18 -25.49 -4.16 -31.14
CA GLN A 18 -25.76 -3.57 -32.46
C GLN A 18 -24.51 -3.59 -33.34
N LYS A 19 -23.36 -3.16 -32.81
CA LYS A 19 -22.10 -3.18 -33.57
C LYS A 19 -21.67 -4.60 -33.96
N THR A 20 -21.78 -5.55 -33.03
CA THR A 20 -21.44 -6.96 -33.32
C THR A 20 -22.32 -7.53 -34.42
N LYS A 21 -23.63 -7.27 -34.38
CA LYS A 21 -24.57 -7.69 -35.42
C LYS A 21 -24.27 -7.03 -36.78
N LEU A 22 -23.92 -5.75 -36.79
CA LEU A 22 -23.60 -5.03 -38.02
C LEU A 22 -22.32 -5.57 -38.67
N LEU A 23 -21.29 -5.85 -37.88
CA LEU A 23 -20.05 -6.44 -38.39
C LEU A 23 -20.28 -7.82 -39.00
N GLN A 24 -21.09 -8.66 -38.34
CA GLN A 24 -21.49 -9.96 -38.89
C GLN A 24 -22.25 -9.83 -40.21
N GLN A 25 -23.22 -8.92 -40.28
CA GLN A 25 -23.99 -8.67 -41.51
C GLN A 25 -23.12 -8.11 -42.64
N GLU A 26 -22.12 -7.28 -42.32
CA GLU A 26 -21.18 -6.75 -43.29
C GLU A 26 -20.29 -7.86 -43.86
N GLU A 27 -19.78 -8.74 -43.00
CA GLU A 27 -18.96 -9.89 -43.41
C GLU A 27 -19.75 -10.87 -44.29
N ASP A 28 -20.98 -11.21 -43.88
CA ASP A 28 -21.88 -12.05 -44.68
C ASP A 28 -22.16 -11.45 -46.06
N LYS A 29 -22.41 -10.13 -46.13
CA LYS A 29 -22.64 -9.41 -47.40
C LYS A 29 -21.39 -9.38 -48.28
N LYS A 30 -20.19 -9.22 -47.71
CA LYS A 30 -18.92 -9.31 -48.46
C LYS A 30 -18.70 -10.70 -49.03
N ILE A 31 -19.01 -11.75 -48.26
CA ILE A 31 -18.95 -13.14 -48.75
C ILE A 31 -19.96 -13.36 -49.89
N GLN A 32 -21.19 -12.86 -49.74
CA GLN A 32 -22.21 -12.95 -50.80
C GLN A 32 -21.78 -12.23 -52.07
N LEU A 33 -21.19 -11.03 -51.95
CA LEU A 33 -20.65 -10.28 -53.07
C LEU A 33 -19.57 -11.10 -53.82
N ALA A 34 -18.61 -11.66 -53.09
CA ALA A 34 -17.54 -12.47 -53.68
C ALA A 34 -18.09 -13.72 -54.40
N LYS A 35 -19.09 -14.39 -53.82
CA LYS A 35 -19.77 -15.53 -54.46
C LYS A 35 -20.51 -15.14 -55.75
N LEU A 36 -21.15 -13.97 -55.76
CA LEU A 36 -21.81 -13.45 -56.96
C LEU A 36 -20.79 -13.09 -58.05
N GLU A 37 -19.65 -12.52 -57.68
CA GLU A 37 -18.54 -12.24 -58.61
C GLU A 37 -17.93 -13.53 -59.18
N GLU A 38 -17.70 -14.54 -58.35
CA GLU A 38 -17.21 -15.86 -58.76
C GLU A 38 -18.20 -16.57 -59.69
N SER A 39 -19.49 -16.56 -59.34
CA SER A 39 -20.55 -17.12 -60.19
C SER A 39 -20.64 -16.38 -61.54
N LEU A 40 -20.46 -15.05 -61.57
CA LEU A 40 -20.45 -14.28 -62.80
C LEU A 40 -19.25 -14.65 -63.69
N LEU A 41 -18.06 -14.85 -63.10
CA LEU A 41 -16.87 -15.30 -63.81
C LEU A 41 -17.04 -16.72 -64.37
N GLU A 42 -17.60 -17.64 -63.58
CA GLU A 42 -17.89 -19.01 -63.99
C GLU A 42 -18.89 -19.05 -65.15
N THR A 43 -19.96 -18.26 -65.05
CA THR A 43 -21.01 -18.15 -66.08
C THR A 43 -20.47 -17.57 -67.39
N LEU A 44 -19.55 -16.60 -67.32
CA LEU A 44 -18.85 -16.08 -68.49
C LEU A 44 -17.89 -17.11 -69.11
N ALA A 45 -17.14 -17.85 -68.28
CA ALA A 45 -16.14 -18.83 -68.72
C ALA A 45 -16.76 -20.11 -69.31
N THR A 46 -17.93 -20.53 -68.82
CA THR A 46 -18.66 -21.73 -69.29
C THR A 46 -19.57 -21.47 -70.48
N SER A 47 -19.87 -20.21 -70.81
CA SER A 47 -20.71 -19.87 -71.95
C SER A 47 -20.03 -20.20 -73.29
N GLN A 48 -20.62 -21.13 -74.06
CA GLN A 48 -20.19 -21.46 -75.43
C GLN A 48 -21.27 -21.03 -76.43
N GLY A 49 -20.90 -20.21 -77.43
CA GLY A 49 -21.81 -19.65 -78.43
C GLY A 49 -21.77 -18.13 -78.51
N ASN A 50 -22.65 -17.52 -79.32
CA ASN A 50 -22.72 -16.06 -79.46
C ASN A 50 -23.35 -15.44 -78.20
N ILE A 51 -22.52 -14.82 -77.35
CA ILE A 51 -22.88 -14.26 -76.03
C ILE A 51 -24.05 -13.27 -76.12
N LEU A 52 -24.19 -12.57 -77.26
CA LEU A 52 -25.25 -11.59 -77.50
C LEU A 52 -26.64 -12.21 -77.76
N GLU A 53 -26.72 -13.49 -78.11
CA GLU A 53 -27.99 -14.18 -78.42
C GLU A 53 -28.54 -14.99 -77.24
N ASN A 54 -27.71 -15.23 -76.22
CA ASN A 54 -28.10 -16.01 -75.04
C ASN A 54 -28.89 -15.15 -74.05
N LYS A 55 -30.22 -15.12 -74.24
CA LYS A 55 -31.14 -14.35 -73.40
C LYS A 55 -31.06 -14.73 -71.91
N ASP A 56 -30.90 -16.02 -71.61
CA ASP A 56 -30.83 -16.52 -70.24
C ASP A 56 -29.55 -16.03 -69.53
N LEU A 57 -28.43 -15.99 -70.26
CA LEU A 57 -27.17 -15.43 -69.78
C LEU A 57 -27.31 -13.92 -69.51
N ILE A 58 -27.93 -13.17 -70.41
CA ILE A 58 -28.15 -11.72 -70.26
C ILE A 58 -29.07 -11.41 -69.06
N GLU A 59 -30.10 -12.23 -68.85
CA GLU A 59 -31.02 -12.07 -67.73
C GLU A 59 -30.36 -12.39 -66.39
N SER A 60 -29.58 -13.48 -66.31
CA SER A 60 -28.78 -13.85 -65.14
C SER A 60 -27.72 -12.78 -64.81
N LEU A 61 -27.07 -12.21 -65.82
CA LEU A 61 -26.05 -11.17 -65.65
C LEU A 61 -26.67 -9.85 -65.17
N ASN A 62 -27.88 -9.51 -65.64
CA ASN A 62 -28.64 -8.37 -65.13
C ASN A 62 -29.13 -8.57 -63.69
N GLN A 63 -29.60 -9.76 -63.33
CA GLN A 63 -29.99 -10.10 -61.96
C GLN A 63 -28.80 -10.08 -61.00
N THR A 64 -27.65 -10.60 -61.43
CA THR A 64 -26.40 -10.60 -60.64
C THR A 64 -25.89 -9.17 -60.45
N LYS A 65 -25.93 -8.35 -61.51
CA LYS A 65 -25.56 -6.92 -61.43
C LYS A 65 -26.49 -6.13 -60.52
N ALA A 66 -27.80 -6.36 -60.59
CA ALA A 66 -28.77 -5.72 -59.70
C ALA A 66 -28.56 -6.14 -58.23
N SER A 67 -28.33 -7.43 -57.98
CA SER A 67 -28.07 -7.96 -56.64
C SER A 67 -26.75 -7.44 -56.06
N SER A 68 -25.69 -7.39 -56.87
CA SER A 68 -24.40 -6.79 -56.48
C SER A 68 -24.54 -5.30 -56.16
N ALA A 69 -25.29 -4.53 -56.96
CA ALA A 69 -25.54 -3.11 -56.70
C ALA A 69 -26.29 -2.88 -55.36
N LEU A 70 -27.32 -3.68 -55.07
CA LEU A 70 -28.05 -3.63 -53.80
C LEU A 70 -27.16 -3.98 -52.60
N ILE A 71 -26.32 -5.01 -52.71
CA ILE A 71 -25.37 -5.38 -51.66
C ILE A 71 -24.37 -4.23 -51.44
N GLN A 72 -23.87 -3.63 -52.52
CA GLN A 72 -22.91 -2.53 -52.44
C GLN A 72 -23.53 -1.25 -51.85
N GLU A 73 -24.80 -0.98 -52.11
CA GLU A 73 -25.55 0.10 -51.45
C GLU A 73 -25.76 -0.20 -49.96
N SER A 74 -26.17 -1.42 -49.61
CA SER A 74 -26.34 -1.83 -48.22
C SER A 74 -25.02 -1.84 -47.43
N LEU A 75 -23.89 -2.16 -48.08
CA LEU A 75 -22.56 -2.03 -47.49
C LEU A 75 -22.20 -0.56 -47.24
N LYS A 76 -22.56 0.37 -48.13
CA LYS A 76 -22.38 1.82 -47.91
C LYS A 76 -23.21 2.33 -46.73
N GLU A 77 -24.45 1.87 -46.58
CA GLU A 77 -25.30 2.21 -45.43
C GLU A 77 -24.73 1.65 -44.13
N SER A 78 -24.28 0.39 -44.15
CA SER A 78 -23.64 -0.27 -43.00
C SER A 78 -22.38 0.50 -42.57
N TYR A 79 -21.59 0.98 -43.53
CA TYR A 79 -20.41 1.81 -43.26
C TYR A 79 -20.76 3.17 -42.63
N LYS A 80 -21.83 3.84 -43.09
CA LYS A 80 -22.30 5.08 -42.44
C LYS A 80 -22.73 4.83 -41.00
N LEU A 81 -23.46 3.75 -40.75
CA LEU A 81 -23.92 3.37 -39.42
C LEU A 81 -22.74 2.99 -38.51
N GLN A 82 -21.72 2.32 -39.07
CA GLN A 82 -20.49 2.01 -38.36
C GLN A 82 -19.79 3.29 -37.87
N ILE A 83 -19.65 4.31 -38.72
CA ILE A 83 -19.06 5.59 -38.32
C ILE A 83 -19.85 6.24 -37.18
N SER A 84 -21.19 6.25 -37.24
CA SER A 84 -21.99 6.81 -36.14
C SER A 84 -21.85 6.03 -34.84
N LEU A 85 -21.75 4.70 -34.91
CA LEU A 85 -21.54 3.86 -33.73
C LEU A 85 -20.13 4.05 -33.17
N ASP A 86 -19.13 4.20 -34.02
CA ASP A 86 -17.76 4.47 -33.60
C ASP A 86 -17.66 5.82 -32.88
N GLN A 87 -18.36 6.85 -33.33
CA GLN A 87 -18.43 8.15 -32.62
C GLN A 87 -19.03 8.02 -31.22
N GLU A 88 -20.09 7.22 -31.05
CA GLU A 88 -20.67 6.99 -29.72
C GLU A 88 -19.74 6.16 -28.81
N ARG A 89 -18.93 5.26 -29.39
CA ARG A 89 -17.93 4.47 -28.66
C ARG A 89 -16.74 5.31 -28.24
N ASP A 90 -16.28 6.19 -29.13
CA ASP A 90 -15.10 7.03 -28.92
C ASP A 90 -15.29 8.00 -27.73
N ALA A 91 -16.54 8.28 -27.35
CA ALA A 91 -16.84 8.98 -26.10
C ALA A 91 -16.18 8.34 -24.87
N TYR A 92 -15.99 7.00 -24.84
CA TYR A 92 -15.37 6.27 -23.72
C TYR A 92 -13.87 6.02 -23.92
N LEU A 93 -13.28 6.43 -25.04
CA LEU A 93 -11.86 6.23 -25.33
C LEU A 93 -10.92 6.83 -24.26
N PRO A 94 -11.18 8.03 -23.69
CA PRO A 94 -10.30 8.62 -22.67
C PRO A 94 -10.12 7.75 -21.42
N LEU A 95 -11.17 7.01 -21.02
CA LEU A 95 -11.11 6.05 -19.91
C LEU A 95 -10.19 4.88 -20.24
N ALA A 96 -10.34 4.31 -21.45
CA ALA A 96 -9.54 3.18 -21.90
C ALA A 96 -8.06 3.56 -22.08
N GLU A 97 -7.76 4.74 -22.59
CA GLU A 97 -6.39 5.26 -22.70
C GLU A 97 -5.75 5.45 -21.32
N SER A 98 -6.46 6.09 -20.40
CA SER A 98 -5.99 6.31 -19.02
C SER A 98 -5.72 4.98 -18.31
N ALA A 99 -6.62 4.00 -18.45
CA ALA A 99 -6.43 2.66 -17.90
C ALA A 99 -5.27 1.91 -18.55
N SER A 100 -5.07 2.06 -19.87
CA SER A 100 -3.91 1.49 -20.56
C SER A 100 -2.59 2.07 -20.04
N LYS A 101 -2.52 3.40 -19.83
CA LYS A 101 -1.36 4.06 -19.23
C LYS A 101 -1.06 3.49 -17.84
N MET A 102 -2.08 3.38 -16.98
CA MET A 102 -1.93 2.80 -15.64
C MET A 102 -1.32 1.39 -15.68
N TYR A 103 -1.77 0.53 -16.60
CA TYR A 103 -1.25 -0.83 -16.73
C TYR A 103 0.23 -0.88 -17.12
N PHE A 104 0.67 -0.05 -18.07
CA PHE A 104 2.07 -0.02 -18.47
C PHE A 104 2.99 0.52 -17.37
N ILE A 105 2.54 1.55 -16.64
CA ILE A 105 3.26 2.10 -15.49
C ILE A 105 3.49 1.02 -14.41
N ILE A 106 2.46 0.24 -14.06
CA ILE A 106 2.62 -0.83 -13.06
C ILE A 106 3.47 -2.01 -13.57
N SER A 107 3.52 -2.23 -14.89
CA SER A 107 4.33 -3.30 -15.48
C SER A 107 5.83 -3.03 -15.37
N ASP A 108 6.21 -1.75 -15.44
CA ASP A 108 7.59 -1.28 -15.33
C ASP A 108 8.18 -1.48 -13.93
N LEU A 109 7.32 -1.62 -12.91
CA LEU A 109 7.71 -1.84 -11.52
C LEU A 109 8.53 -3.13 -11.32
N SER A 110 8.35 -4.11 -12.20
CA SER A 110 9.12 -5.36 -12.22
C SER A 110 10.62 -5.18 -12.50
N LYS A 111 11.01 -4.04 -13.10
CA LYS A 111 12.42 -3.69 -13.36
C LYS A 111 13.18 -3.35 -12.08
N ILE A 112 12.47 -2.91 -11.04
CA ILE A 112 13.06 -2.51 -9.75
C ILE A 112 13.16 -3.72 -8.83
N ASN A 113 12.07 -4.47 -8.70
CA ASN A 113 12.03 -5.71 -7.92
C ASN A 113 11.28 -6.80 -8.69
N ASN A 114 11.90 -7.98 -8.79
CA ASN A 114 11.32 -9.12 -9.49
C ASN A 114 9.94 -9.54 -8.95
N MET A 115 9.68 -9.31 -7.66
CA MET A 115 8.39 -9.62 -7.02
C MET A 115 7.24 -8.70 -7.47
N TYR A 116 7.54 -7.55 -8.09
CA TYR A 116 6.55 -6.57 -8.56
C TYR A 116 6.03 -6.89 -9.96
N ARG A 117 5.59 -8.14 -10.16
CA ARG A 117 4.96 -8.60 -11.40
C ARG A 117 3.46 -8.76 -11.21
N PHE A 118 2.69 -8.03 -12.00
CA PHE A 118 1.22 -8.02 -11.93
C PHE A 118 0.63 -8.66 -13.18
N SER A 119 -0.46 -9.41 -13.02
CA SER A 119 -1.19 -9.99 -14.15
C SER A 119 -2.15 -8.99 -14.77
N LEU A 120 -2.31 -9.09 -16.10
CA LEU A 120 -3.36 -8.37 -16.82
C LEU A 120 -4.75 -8.78 -16.31
N ALA A 121 -4.95 -10.07 -16.00
CA ALA A 121 -6.22 -10.57 -15.47
C ALA A 121 -6.62 -9.90 -14.14
N ALA A 122 -5.69 -9.71 -13.21
CA ALA A 122 -5.96 -8.97 -11.98
C ALA A 122 -6.33 -7.51 -12.27
N PHE A 123 -5.61 -6.85 -13.17
CA PHE A 123 -5.93 -5.48 -13.58
C PHE A 123 -7.32 -5.36 -14.21
N LEU A 124 -7.70 -6.30 -15.09
CA LEU A 124 -9.05 -6.33 -15.70
C LEU A 124 -10.15 -6.54 -14.66
N ARG A 125 -9.93 -7.37 -13.63
CA ARG A 125 -10.88 -7.51 -12.51
C ARG A 125 -11.04 -6.20 -11.73
N LEU A 126 -9.94 -5.49 -11.45
CA LEU A 126 -10.01 -4.17 -10.80
C LEU A 126 -10.75 -3.15 -11.68
N PHE A 127 -10.49 -3.18 -12.99
CA PHE A 127 -11.19 -2.35 -13.96
C PHE A 127 -12.70 -2.62 -13.97
N GLN A 128 -13.10 -3.89 -13.98
CA GLN A 128 -14.50 -4.28 -13.90
C GLN A 128 -15.16 -3.88 -12.57
N ARG A 129 -14.44 -4.03 -11.44
CA ARG A 129 -14.89 -3.56 -10.13
C ARG A 129 -15.11 -2.04 -10.13
N ALA A 130 -14.26 -1.29 -10.84
CA ALA A 130 -14.43 0.15 -10.99
C ALA A 130 -15.69 0.53 -11.78
N LEU A 131 -16.01 -0.22 -12.82
CA LEU A 131 -17.23 -0.01 -13.62
C LEU A 131 -18.51 -0.34 -12.83
N GLN A 132 -18.46 -1.37 -11.97
CA GLN A 132 -19.57 -1.77 -11.11
C GLN A 132 -19.94 -0.74 -10.04
N ASN A 133 -19.03 0.19 -9.70
CA ASN A 133 -19.33 1.27 -8.78
C ASN A 133 -20.33 2.26 -9.41
N LYS A 134 -21.60 2.12 -9.06
CA LYS A 134 -22.68 3.02 -9.45
C LYS A 134 -22.56 4.33 -8.69
N GLN A 135 -21.93 5.32 -9.33
CA GLN A 135 -22.14 6.72 -9.00
C GLN A 135 -23.02 7.28 -10.11
N ASP A 136 -24.25 7.64 -9.75
CA ASP A 136 -25.23 8.19 -10.68
C ASP A 136 -24.74 9.58 -11.10
N SER A 137 -24.29 9.70 -12.34
CA SER A 137 -23.94 10.98 -12.98
C SER A 137 -24.75 11.06 -14.26
N GLU A 138 -25.54 12.13 -14.42
CA GLU A 138 -26.41 12.30 -15.60
C GLU A 138 -25.61 12.53 -16.90
N ASN A 139 -24.35 12.99 -16.79
CA ASN A 139 -23.48 13.27 -17.93
C ASN A 139 -22.36 12.23 -18.08
N THR A 140 -22.23 11.65 -19.28
CA THR A 140 -21.19 10.69 -19.67
C THR A 140 -19.77 11.20 -19.41
N GLU A 141 -19.48 12.48 -19.66
CA GLU A 141 -18.14 13.05 -19.48
C GLU A 141 -17.75 13.11 -17.99
N GLN A 142 -18.68 13.56 -17.13
CA GLN A 142 -18.48 13.58 -15.68
C GLN A 142 -18.40 12.17 -15.09
N ARG A 143 -19.19 11.23 -15.64
CA ARG A 143 -19.12 9.81 -15.32
C ARG A 143 -17.73 9.23 -15.64
N ILE A 144 -17.18 9.53 -16.81
CA ILE A 144 -15.83 9.09 -17.21
C ILE A 144 -14.77 9.62 -16.26
N GLN A 145 -14.78 10.92 -15.94
CA GLN A 145 -13.80 11.49 -15.02
C GLN A 145 -13.88 10.86 -13.61
N SER A 146 -15.11 10.59 -13.14
CA SER A 146 -15.34 9.94 -11.85
C SER A 146 -14.86 8.50 -11.83
N LEU A 147 -15.08 7.76 -12.93
CA LEU A 147 -14.57 6.40 -13.13
C LEU A 147 -13.04 6.37 -13.17
N ILE A 148 -12.39 7.30 -13.89
CA ILE A 148 -10.93 7.41 -13.93
C ILE A 148 -10.38 7.66 -12.52
N ASN A 149 -10.97 8.59 -11.76
CA ASN A 149 -10.55 8.89 -10.39
C ASN A 149 -10.74 7.68 -9.46
N SER A 150 -11.89 7.00 -9.52
CA SER A 150 -12.15 5.79 -8.73
C SER A 150 -11.16 4.68 -9.07
N LEU A 151 -10.93 4.42 -10.35
CA LEU A 151 -9.97 3.43 -10.83
C LEU A 151 -8.55 3.75 -10.38
N LYS A 152 -8.13 5.02 -10.47
CA LYS A 152 -6.83 5.50 -10.00
C LYS A 152 -6.60 5.15 -8.53
N HIS A 153 -7.59 5.42 -7.67
CA HIS A 153 -7.49 5.09 -6.25
C HIS A 153 -7.44 3.57 -5.99
N MET A 154 -8.28 2.79 -6.68
CA MET A 154 -8.27 1.33 -6.54
C MET A 154 -6.96 0.69 -7.01
N VAL A 155 -6.42 1.15 -8.14
CA VAL A 155 -5.13 0.67 -8.66
C VAL A 155 -4.01 1.04 -7.69
N TYR A 156 -3.95 2.30 -7.25
CA TYR A 156 -2.92 2.74 -6.30
C TYR A 156 -2.96 1.92 -5.00
N GLU A 157 -4.13 1.76 -4.38
CA GLU A 157 -4.28 0.95 -3.17
C GLU A 157 -3.89 -0.52 -3.39
N TYR A 158 -4.31 -1.12 -4.51
CA TYR A 158 -3.99 -2.51 -4.82
C TYR A 158 -2.48 -2.73 -4.98
N ILE A 159 -1.78 -1.82 -5.67
CA ILE A 159 -0.33 -1.91 -5.86
C ILE A 159 0.40 -1.63 -4.56
N CYS A 160 0.02 -0.61 -3.80
CA CYS A 160 0.67 -0.27 -2.53
C CYS A 160 0.58 -1.40 -1.46
N ARG A 161 -0.41 -2.30 -1.54
CA ARG A 161 -0.47 -3.51 -0.69
C ARG A 161 0.67 -4.50 -0.96
N CYS A 162 1.21 -4.50 -2.18
CA CYS A 162 2.31 -5.36 -2.62
C CYS A 162 3.69 -4.68 -2.49
N LEU A 163 3.73 -3.35 -2.30
CA LEU A 163 4.99 -2.61 -2.25
C LEU A 163 5.58 -2.59 -0.84
N PHE A 164 6.90 -2.73 -0.77
CA PHE A 164 7.65 -2.36 0.44
C PHE A 164 7.50 -0.87 0.73
N LYS A 165 7.53 -0.49 1.99
CA LYS A 165 7.42 0.93 2.41
C LYS A 165 8.37 1.87 1.68
N ALA A 166 9.62 1.43 1.49
CA ALA A 166 10.66 2.23 0.84
C ALA A 166 10.28 2.60 -0.61
N ASP A 167 9.56 1.71 -1.30
CA ASP A 167 9.23 1.85 -2.71
C ASP A 167 7.93 2.62 -2.96
N GLN A 168 7.12 2.86 -1.94
CA GLN A 168 5.82 3.54 -2.08
C GLN A 168 5.97 4.96 -2.64
N LEU A 169 6.97 5.72 -2.18
CA LEU A 169 7.20 7.08 -2.65
C LEU A 169 7.72 7.09 -4.10
N MET A 170 8.64 6.17 -4.43
CA MET A 170 9.12 5.99 -5.80
C MET A 170 7.96 5.67 -6.74
N PHE A 171 7.10 4.71 -6.36
CA PHE A 171 5.93 4.36 -7.17
C PHE A 171 4.97 5.54 -7.31
N ALA A 172 4.70 6.28 -6.25
CA ALA A 172 3.82 7.45 -6.31
C ALA A 172 4.34 8.51 -7.31
N LEU A 173 5.64 8.83 -7.29
CA LEU A 173 6.24 9.77 -8.24
C LEU A 173 6.24 9.23 -9.68
N HIS A 174 6.58 7.95 -9.87
CA HIS A 174 6.56 7.31 -11.18
C HIS A 174 5.13 7.27 -11.76
N PHE A 175 4.15 6.99 -10.91
CA PHE A 175 2.74 6.95 -11.28
C PHE A 175 2.20 8.34 -11.64
N VAL A 176 2.55 9.38 -10.88
CA VAL A 176 2.21 10.77 -11.23
C VAL A 176 2.84 11.17 -12.56
N ARG A 177 4.12 10.86 -12.79
CA ARG A 177 4.82 11.15 -14.05
C ARG A 177 4.15 10.48 -15.24
N GLY A 178 3.79 9.21 -15.12
CA GLY A 178 3.16 8.46 -16.21
C GLY A 178 1.72 8.88 -16.51
N MET A 179 0.97 9.30 -15.49
CA MET A 179 -0.41 9.75 -15.64
C MET A 179 -0.54 11.20 -16.10
N HIS A 180 0.35 12.07 -15.60
CA HIS A 180 0.30 13.51 -15.80
C HIS A 180 1.65 14.06 -16.31
N PRO A 181 2.11 13.63 -17.51
CA PRO A 181 3.35 14.14 -18.09
C PRO A 181 3.33 15.66 -18.30
N GLU A 182 2.15 16.28 -18.45
CA GLU A 182 1.96 17.72 -18.62
C GLU A 182 2.39 18.57 -17.41
N LEU A 183 2.55 17.97 -16.22
CA LEU A 183 2.99 18.67 -15.03
C LEU A 183 4.51 18.94 -15.01
N PHE A 184 5.26 18.31 -15.92
CA PHE A 184 6.71 18.35 -15.99
C PHE A 184 7.12 19.02 -17.30
N GLN A 185 7.80 20.16 -17.23
CA GLN A 185 8.34 20.81 -18.42
C GLN A 185 9.60 20.08 -18.91
N GLU A 186 10.05 20.43 -20.12
CA GLU A 186 11.27 19.87 -20.70
C GLU A 186 12.47 20.03 -19.76
N ASN A 187 13.28 18.97 -19.63
CA ASN A 187 14.45 18.87 -18.76
C ASN A 187 14.20 18.95 -17.24
N GLU A 188 12.99 19.22 -16.76
CA GLU A 188 12.72 19.30 -15.30
C GLU A 188 12.88 17.96 -14.60
N TRP A 189 12.39 16.88 -15.20
CA TRP A 189 12.51 15.54 -14.63
C TRP A 189 13.95 15.00 -14.66
N ASP A 190 14.67 15.28 -15.74
CA ASP A 190 16.03 14.76 -15.92
C ASP A 190 17.04 15.55 -15.04
N THR A 191 16.73 16.81 -14.72
CA THR A 191 17.47 17.58 -13.70
C THR A 191 17.16 17.12 -12.29
N PHE A 192 15.89 16.82 -12.00
CA PHE A 192 15.47 16.24 -10.72
C PHE A 192 16.18 14.91 -10.42
N THR A 193 16.26 14.01 -11.41
CA THR A 193 16.94 12.71 -11.28
C THR A 193 18.46 12.79 -11.44
N GLY A 194 19.00 13.97 -11.77
CA GLY A 194 20.44 14.19 -11.91
C GLY A 194 21.07 13.66 -13.21
N VAL A 195 20.28 13.16 -14.17
CA VAL A 195 20.76 12.59 -15.44
C VAL A 195 21.45 13.64 -16.33
N VAL A 196 20.92 14.87 -16.38
CA VAL A 196 21.45 15.97 -17.22
C VAL A 196 22.84 16.44 -16.77
N VAL A 197 23.19 16.20 -15.51
CA VAL A 197 24.34 16.85 -14.86
C VAL A 197 25.68 16.21 -15.26
N GLY A 198 25.66 14.93 -15.69
CA GLY A 198 26.86 14.17 -16.02
C GLY A 198 27.62 14.68 -17.24
N ASP A 199 26.95 15.23 -18.25
CA ASP A 199 27.57 15.59 -19.54
C ASP A 199 27.78 17.10 -19.73
N MET A 200 26.95 17.96 -19.14
CA MET A 200 27.06 19.42 -19.34
C MET A 200 28.14 20.11 -18.50
N LEU A 201 28.61 19.48 -17.41
CA LEU A 201 29.31 20.19 -16.31
C LEU A 201 30.73 19.65 -15.96
N ARG A 202 31.30 18.71 -16.73
CA ARG A 202 32.63 18.10 -16.44
C ARG A 202 33.85 19.02 -16.57
N LYS A 203 33.70 20.32 -16.86
CA LYS A 203 34.83 21.27 -16.90
C LYS A 203 35.03 21.94 -15.53
N ALA A 204 36.10 21.58 -14.83
CA ALA A 204 36.47 22.09 -13.51
C ALA A 204 36.59 23.64 -13.44
N ASP A 205 37.04 24.30 -14.51
CA ASP A 205 37.20 25.76 -14.59
C ASP A 205 35.88 26.55 -14.53
N SER A 206 34.75 25.89 -14.81
CA SER A 206 33.41 26.47 -14.71
C SER A 206 32.97 26.59 -13.24
N GLN A 207 33.45 25.70 -12.37
CA GLN A 207 32.88 25.50 -11.03
C GLN A 207 33.18 26.67 -10.08
N GLN A 208 34.37 27.28 -10.17
CA GLN A 208 34.71 28.48 -9.37
C GLN A 208 33.92 29.70 -9.85
N ARG A 209 33.86 29.97 -11.16
CA ARG A 209 33.13 31.13 -11.69
C ARG A 209 31.63 31.07 -11.42
N ILE A 210 31.04 29.88 -11.41
CA ILE A 210 29.62 29.72 -11.11
C ILE A 210 29.35 29.92 -9.61
N ARG A 211 30.29 29.51 -8.72
CA ARG A 211 30.18 29.78 -7.27
C ARG A 211 30.21 31.27 -6.96
N ASP A 212 31.04 32.04 -7.66
CA ASP A 212 31.17 33.48 -7.44
C ASP A 212 29.92 34.28 -7.89
N GLN A 213 29.03 33.67 -8.70
CA GLN A 213 27.80 34.30 -9.19
C GLN A 213 26.55 33.93 -8.38
N LEU A 214 26.69 33.18 -7.28
CA LEU A 214 25.57 32.77 -6.45
C LEU A 214 25.37 33.72 -5.26
N PRO A 215 24.12 33.88 -4.78
CA PRO A 215 23.85 34.68 -3.58
C PRO A 215 24.62 34.17 -2.36
N SER A 216 25.21 35.09 -1.60
CA SER A 216 26.08 34.78 -0.45
C SER A 216 25.37 34.13 0.74
N TRP A 217 24.03 34.18 0.80
CA TRP A 217 23.24 33.57 1.87
C TRP A 217 23.07 32.06 1.72
N ILE A 218 23.39 31.50 0.55
CA ILE A 218 23.25 30.06 0.27
C ILE A 218 24.50 29.34 0.78
N ASP A 219 24.29 28.29 1.58
CA ASP A 219 25.37 27.43 2.08
C ASP A 219 26.24 26.88 0.94
N GLN A 220 27.55 26.81 1.18
CA GLN A 220 28.52 26.32 0.18
C GLN A 220 28.22 24.89 -0.29
N GLU A 221 27.69 24.03 0.58
CA GLU A 221 27.23 22.68 0.25
C GLU A 221 26.10 22.68 -0.80
N ARG A 222 25.29 23.74 -0.83
CA ARG A 222 24.12 23.88 -1.71
C ARG A 222 24.44 24.64 -2.99
N GLY A 223 25.54 25.39 -3.02
CA GLY A 223 25.94 26.19 -4.18
C GLY A 223 26.00 25.39 -5.47
N TRP A 224 26.47 24.14 -5.43
CA TRP A 224 26.50 23.27 -6.63
C TRP A 224 25.11 22.86 -7.13
N ALA A 225 24.16 22.59 -6.23
CA ALA A 225 22.79 22.23 -6.61
C ALA A 225 22.06 23.43 -7.23
N VAL A 226 22.24 24.63 -6.67
CA VAL A 226 21.64 25.87 -7.20
C VAL A 226 22.29 26.29 -8.52
N ALA A 227 23.61 26.11 -8.66
CA ALA A 227 24.31 26.27 -9.93
C ALA A 227 23.75 25.36 -11.04
N THR A 228 23.51 24.09 -10.70
CA THR A 228 22.93 23.11 -11.62
C THR A 228 21.52 23.53 -12.05
N LEU A 229 20.70 23.99 -11.10
CA LEU A 229 19.37 24.54 -11.38
C LEU A 229 19.43 25.74 -12.33
N LYS A 230 20.38 26.67 -12.10
CA LYS A 230 20.59 27.86 -12.94
C LYS A 230 20.93 27.51 -14.39
N ILE A 231 21.80 26.51 -14.58
CA ILE A 231 22.29 26.11 -15.91
C ILE A 231 21.21 25.34 -16.66
N ALA A 232 20.58 24.39 -16.00
CA ALA A 232 19.64 23.50 -16.67
C ALA A 232 18.26 24.13 -16.85
N LEU A 233 17.82 24.99 -15.91
CA LEU A 233 16.52 25.66 -15.93
C LEU A 233 16.66 27.18 -15.70
N PRO A 234 17.22 27.92 -16.68
CA PRO A 234 17.51 29.35 -16.52
C PRO A 234 16.25 30.22 -16.36
N SER A 235 15.15 29.88 -17.04
CA SER A 235 13.86 30.58 -16.93
C SER A 235 13.27 30.49 -15.52
N LEU A 236 13.35 29.30 -14.90
CA LEU A 236 12.92 29.08 -13.53
C LEU A 236 13.81 29.87 -12.55
N TYR A 237 15.13 29.81 -12.72
CA TYR A 237 16.07 30.56 -11.87
C TYR A 237 15.78 32.08 -11.90
N GLN A 238 15.52 32.64 -13.08
CA GLN A 238 15.15 34.05 -13.24
C GLN A 238 13.82 34.38 -12.55
N THR A 239 12.83 33.48 -12.62
CA THR A 239 11.53 33.67 -11.98
C THR A 239 11.61 33.63 -10.45
N LEU A 240 12.53 32.82 -9.90
CA LEU A 240 12.68 32.64 -8.45
C LEU A 240 13.39 33.81 -7.75
N CYS A 241 14.14 34.64 -8.48
CA CYS A 241 14.84 35.81 -7.95
C CYS A 241 15.58 35.51 -6.64
N PHE A 242 16.52 34.54 -6.61
CA PHE A 242 17.27 34.18 -5.39
C PHE A 242 18.11 35.33 -4.79
N GLU A 243 18.24 36.44 -5.51
CA GLU A 243 18.84 37.69 -5.04
C GLU A 243 17.99 38.39 -3.96
N ASP A 244 16.68 38.14 -3.91
CA ASP A 244 15.78 38.68 -2.87
C ASP A 244 15.91 37.88 -1.56
N VAL A 245 16.86 38.28 -0.73
CA VAL A 245 17.17 37.63 0.55
C VAL A 245 15.96 37.64 1.50
N ALA A 246 15.12 38.67 1.48
CA ALA A 246 14.03 38.81 2.44
C ALA A 246 12.96 37.72 2.26
N LEU A 247 12.62 37.40 1.00
CA LEU A 247 11.69 36.32 0.67
C LEU A 247 12.23 34.95 1.09
N TRP A 248 13.49 34.68 0.75
CA TRP A 248 14.09 33.36 0.95
C TRP A 248 14.54 33.09 2.39
N HIS A 249 14.88 34.13 3.17
CA HIS A 249 15.29 33.98 4.57
C HIS A 249 14.18 33.34 5.43
N THR A 250 12.93 33.79 5.27
CA THR A 250 11.78 33.23 6.00
C THR A 250 11.54 31.77 5.63
N TYR A 251 11.61 31.45 4.34
CA TYR A 251 11.46 30.08 3.83
C TYR A 251 12.60 29.16 4.32
N TYR A 252 13.84 29.63 4.26
CA TYR A 252 15.03 28.83 4.54
C TYR A 252 15.15 28.43 6.02
N HIS A 253 14.76 29.31 6.94
CA HIS A 253 14.79 29.05 8.38
C HIS A 253 13.58 28.27 8.91
N ASN A 254 12.52 28.12 8.11
CA ASN A 254 11.34 27.40 8.55
C ASN A 254 11.57 25.88 8.60
N SER A 255 11.11 25.24 9.67
CA SER A 255 11.20 23.79 9.86
C SER A 255 10.31 22.99 8.90
N MET A 256 9.21 23.58 8.42
CA MET A 256 8.25 23.01 7.47
C MET A 256 8.18 23.86 6.19
N CYS A 257 9.35 24.11 5.59
CA CYS A 257 9.48 25.02 4.44
C CYS A 257 8.64 24.58 3.23
N GLU A 258 8.36 23.28 3.06
CA GLU A 258 7.53 22.77 1.96
C GLU A 258 6.05 23.19 2.03
N GLN A 259 5.55 23.60 3.20
CA GLN A 259 4.18 24.10 3.37
C GLN A 259 4.12 25.62 3.21
N GLU A 260 5.15 26.31 3.68
CA GLU A 260 5.25 27.78 3.71
C GLU A 260 6.08 28.31 2.53
N PHE A 261 5.68 27.97 1.30
CA PHE A 261 6.32 28.50 0.10
C PHE A 261 5.96 29.97 -0.11
N PRO A 262 6.90 30.85 -0.55
CA PRO A 262 6.60 32.27 -0.76
C PRO A 262 5.36 32.48 -1.66
N SER A 263 4.30 33.07 -1.11
CA SER A 263 2.99 33.18 -1.76
C SER A 263 2.99 33.97 -3.07
N ILE A 264 3.92 34.93 -3.19
CA ILE A 264 4.15 35.72 -4.41
C ILE A 264 4.62 34.82 -5.58
N LEU A 265 5.45 33.82 -5.27
CA LEU A 265 6.01 32.88 -6.23
C LEU A 265 5.13 31.65 -6.43
N ALA A 266 4.35 31.26 -5.43
CA ALA A 266 3.46 30.09 -5.48
C ALA A 266 2.47 30.11 -6.66
N LYS A 267 2.07 31.31 -7.14
CA LYS A 267 1.20 31.47 -8.32
C LYS A 267 1.94 31.41 -9.66
N LYS A 268 3.26 31.61 -9.66
CA LYS A 268 4.11 31.67 -10.85
C LYS A 268 4.87 30.36 -11.10
N VAL A 269 4.95 29.51 -10.10
CA VAL A 269 5.79 28.31 -10.07
C VAL A 269 4.89 27.07 -9.96
N SER A 270 5.16 26.05 -10.77
CA SER A 270 4.41 24.79 -10.73
C SER A 270 4.66 24.01 -9.43
N LEU A 271 3.76 23.08 -9.09
CA LEU A 271 3.95 22.24 -7.90
C LEU A 271 5.23 21.40 -7.97
N PHE A 272 5.63 20.94 -9.17
CA PHE A 272 6.86 20.18 -9.35
C PHE A 272 8.10 21.08 -9.23
N GLN A 273 8.05 22.30 -9.77
CA GLN A 273 9.13 23.27 -9.62
C GLN A 273 9.37 23.65 -8.15
N GLN A 274 8.34 23.65 -7.30
CA GLN A 274 8.53 23.80 -5.84
C GLN A 274 9.37 22.66 -5.25
N VAL A 275 9.21 21.42 -5.75
CA VAL A 275 10.05 20.28 -5.35
C VAL A 275 11.49 20.48 -5.79
N LEU A 276 11.74 20.99 -7.01
CA LEU A 276 13.09 21.32 -7.49
C LEU A 276 13.77 22.37 -6.59
N VAL A 277 13.02 23.38 -6.13
CA VAL A 277 13.53 24.39 -5.18
C VAL A 277 13.90 23.76 -3.84
N VAL A 278 13.04 22.89 -3.29
CA VAL A 278 13.35 22.16 -2.06
C VAL A 278 14.58 21.27 -2.26
N GLN A 279 14.68 20.56 -3.40
CA GLN A 279 15.83 19.73 -3.73
C GLN A 279 17.12 20.54 -3.81
N ALA A 280 17.08 21.79 -4.30
CA ALA A 280 18.24 22.67 -4.44
C ALA A 280 18.62 23.38 -3.13
N LEU A 281 17.67 23.79 -2.29
CA LEU A 281 17.96 24.55 -1.06
C LEU A 281 17.97 23.69 0.21
N ARG A 282 16.93 22.86 0.41
CA ARG A 282 16.62 22.15 1.67
C ARG A 282 16.36 20.65 1.40
N PRO A 283 17.38 19.87 1.02
CA PRO A 283 17.23 18.44 0.72
C PRO A 283 16.74 17.62 1.93
N ASP A 284 16.88 18.16 3.14
CA ASP A 284 16.37 17.58 4.38
C ASP A 284 14.85 17.68 4.54
N ARG A 285 14.15 18.33 3.60
CA ARG A 285 12.68 18.34 3.48
C ARG A 285 12.17 17.75 2.17
N LEU A 286 13.07 17.19 1.34
CA LEU A 286 12.73 16.69 0.01
C LEU A 286 11.75 15.53 0.06
N GLN A 287 11.92 14.58 0.98
CA GLN A 287 10.97 13.48 1.18
C GLN A 287 9.55 13.98 1.48
N SER A 288 9.41 14.95 2.39
CA SER A 288 8.12 15.56 2.73
C SER A 288 7.53 16.34 1.55
N ALA A 289 8.36 17.07 0.80
CA ALA A 289 7.94 17.80 -0.40
C ALA A 289 7.45 16.87 -1.52
N MET A 290 8.17 15.78 -1.80
CA MET A 290 7.76 14.75 -2.76
C MET A 290 6.45 14.08 -2.35
N THR A 291 6.31 13.78 -1.05
CA THR A 291 5.08 13.19 -0.49
C THR A 291 3.89 14.12 -0.69
N LEU A 292 4.03 15.40 -0.32
CA LEU A 292 2.99 16.41 -0.46
C LEU A 292 2.63 16.68 -1.93
N PHE A 293 3.62 16.69 -2.82
CA PHE A 293 3.41 16.78 -4.27
C PHE A 293 2.58 15.62 -4.81
N ALA A 294 2.95 14.39 -4.47
CA ALA A 294 2.24 13.19 -4.90
C ALA A 294 0.82 13.11 -4.30
N CYS A 295 0.63 13.46 -3.03
CA CYS A 295 -0.70 13.52 -2.40
C CYS A 295 -1.62 14.53 -3.11
N LYS A 296 -1.13 15.75 -3.39
CA LYS A 296 -1.91 16.80 -4.07
C LYS A 296 -2.31 16.41 -5.49
N THR A 297 -1.40 15.79 -6.25
CA THR A 297 -1.65 15.40 -7.65
C THR A 297 -2.56 14.17 -7.74
N LEU A 298 -2.40 13.18 -6.85
CA LEU A 298 -3.25 11.98 -6.84
C LEU A 298 -4.59 12.19 -6.14
N GLY A 299 -4.76 13.27 -5.36
CA GLY A 299 -5.96 13.51 -4.55
C GLY A 299 -6.05 12.58 -3.34
N LEU A 300 -4.90 12.11 -2.84
CA LEU A 300 -4.80 11.22 -1.69
C LEU A 300 -4.51 12.04 -0.43
N LYS A 301 -5.11 11.65 0.69
CA LYS A 301 -4.74 12.23 2.00
C LYS A 301 -3.32 11.82 2.39
N GLU A 302 -2.98 10.56 2.12
CA GLU A 302 -1.71 9.94 2.50
C GLU A 302 -1.25 8.98 1.40
N LEU A 303 0.06 8.83 1.24
CA LEU A 303 0.65 7.87 0.29
C LEU A 303 0.63 6.43 0.82
N SER A 304 0.70 6.26 2.13
CA SER A 304 0.75 4.93 2.75
C SER A 304 -0.63 4.27 2.71
N PRO A 305 -0.72 2.97 2.35
CA PRO A 305 -1.97 2.25 2.35
C PRO A 305 -2.53 2.06 3.77
N PRO A 306 -3.83 1.75 3.90
CA PRO A 306 -4.41 1.34 5.17
C PRO A 306 -3.70 0.10 5.74
N PRO A 307 -3.67 -0.08 7.08
CA PRO A 307 -2.99 -1.20 7.71
C PRO A 307 -3.54 -2.54 7.21
N LEU A 308 -2.63 -3.50 7.07
CA LEU A 308 -2.98 -4.84 6.60
C LEU A 308 -3.88 -5.54 7.63
N ASN A 309 -5.07 -5.90 7.20
CA ASN A 309 -6.00 -6.73 7.96
C ASN A 309 -6.39 -7.95 7.12
N LEU A 310 -5.92 -9.14 7.53
CA LEU A 310 -6.16 -10.40 6.82
C LEU A 310 -7.65 -10.76 6.75
N LYS A 311 -8.47 -10.35 7.73
CA LYS A 311 -9.94 -10.57 7.70
C LYS A 311 -10.62 -9.78 6.58
N ARG A 312 -10.17 -8.55 6.35
CA ARG A 312 -10.70 -7.72 5.25
C ARG A 312 -10.25 -8.28 3.90
N LEU A 313 -8.98 -8.63 3.81
CA LEU A 313 -8.38 -9.22 2.63
C LEU A 313 -9.06 -10.52 2.22
N TYR A 314 -9.36 -11.41 3.18
CA TYR A 314 -9.99 -12.71 2.93
C TYR A 314 -11.26 -12.60 2.08
N LYS A 315 -12.08 -11.57 2.30
CA LYS A 315 -13.32 -11.33 1.54
C LYS A 315 -13.08 -11.04 0.05
N GLU A 316 -11.88 -10.62 -0.32
CA GLU A 316 -11.51 -10.31 -1.71
C GLU A 316 -10.85 -11.50 -2.42
N THR A 317 -10.51 -12.56 -1.69
CA THR A 317 -9.73 -13.70 -2.20
C THR A 317 -10.61 -14.76 -2.83
N LEU A 318 -10.09 -15.39 -3.88
CA LEU A 318 -10.71 -16.50 -4.60
C LEU A 318 -9.92 -17.79 -4.38
N GLU A 319 -10.55 -18.93 -4.64
CA GLU A 319 -9.96 -20.27 -4.58
C GLU A 319 -8.98 -20.55 -5.73
N ILE A 320 -9.13 -19.84 -6.86
CA ILE A 320 -8.31 -20.00 -8.07
C ILE A 320 -6.96 -19.30 -7.91
N GLU A 321 -6.92 -18.17 -7.20
CA GLU A 321 -5.69 -17.39 -7.05
C GLU A 321 -5.04 -17.64 -5.67
N PRO A 322 -3.78 -18.08 -5.61
CA PRO A 322 -3.07 -18.18 -4.35
C PRO A 322 -2.75 -16.80 -3.78
N ILE A 323 -2.62 -16.73 -2.46
CA ILE A 323 -2.30 -15.52 -1.73
C ILE A 323 -0.82 -15.58 -1.33
N LEU A 324 0.01 -14.75 -1.95
CA LEU A 324 1.44 -14.66 -1.66
C LEU A 324 1.74 -13.54 -0.69
N ILE A 325 2.16 -13.91 0.51
CA ILE A 325 2.62 -13.01 1.56
C ILE A 325 4.14 -12.88 1.44
N ILE A 326 4.60 -11.70 1.02
CA ILE A 326 6.00 -11.33 0.98
C ILE A 326 6.39 -10.85 2.37
N ILE A 327 7.24 -11.62 3.06
CA ILE A 327 7.64 -11.34 4.43
C ILE A 327 8.95 -10.55 4.46
N SER A 328 9.05 -9.58 5.38
CA SER A 328 10.33 -9.01 5.78
C SER A 328 11.04 -9.93 6.78
N PRO A 329 12.39 -9.87 6.90
CA PRO A 329 13.12 -10.63 7.91
C PRO A 329 12.52 -10.46 9.32
N GLY A 330 12.30 -11.58 10.01
CA GLY A 330 11.71 -11.60 11.35
C GLY A 330 10.19 -11.39 11.42
N ALA A 331 9.50 -11.29 10.28
CA ALA A 331 8.04 -11.19 10.23
C ALA A 331 7.40 -12.54 9.91
N ASP A 332 6.49 -13.00 10.76
CA ASP A 332 5.78 -14.28 10.59
C ASP A 332 4.25 -14.08 10.65
N PRO A 333 3.53 -14.27 9.53
CA PRO A 333 2.07 -14.17 9.48
C PRO A 333 1.36 -15.44 10.01
N SER A 334 2.09 -16.52 10.30
CA SER A 334 1.51 -17.85 10.59
C SER A 334 0.47 -17.83 11.71
N GLN A 335 0.75 -17.11 12.79
CA GLN A 335 -0.16 -17.07 13.92
C GLN A 335 -1.43 -16.26 13.64
N GLU A 336 -1.33 -15.15 12.89
CA GLU A 336 -2.52 -14.41 12.44
C GLU A 336 -3.35 -15.22 11.45
N LEU A 337 -2.72 -16.02 10.58
CA LEU A 337 -3.42 -16.94 9.68
C LEU A 337 -4.14 -18.05 10.43
N GLN A 338 -3.53 -18.61 11.47
CA GLN A 338 -4.17 -19.61 12.33
C GLN A 338 -5.39 -19.01 13.05
N GLU A 339 -5.25 -17.80 13.61
CA GLU A 339 -6.35 -17.09 14.26
C GLU A 339 -7.48 -16.76 13.28
N LEU A 340 -7.15 -16.36 12.04
CA LEU A 340 -8.11 -16.15 10.98
C LEU A 340 -8.85 -17.44 10.60
N ALA A 341 -8.12 -18.53 10.42
CA ALA A 341 -8.70 -19.83 10.08
C ALA A 341 -9.68 -20.30 11.16
N ASN A 342 -9.30 -20.18 12.44
CA ASN A 342 -10.14 -20.55 13.57
C ASN A 342 -11.38 -19.64 13.71
N ALA A 343 -11.30 -18.39 13.28
CA ALA A 343 -12.41 -17.44 13.34
C ALA A 343 -13.42 -17.63 12.21
N GLU A 344 -12.96 -17.92 10.99
CA GLU A 344 -13.80 -18.06 9.80
C GLU A 344 -14.29 -19.51 9.60
N ARG A 345 -13.56 -20.51 10.10
CA ARG A 345 -13.90 -21.92 9.96
C ARG A 345 -13.82 -22.66 11.29
N SER A 346 -14.79 -23.52 11.51
CA SER A 346 -14.82 -24.46 12.64
C SER A 346 -14.30 -25.83 12.19
N GLY A 347 -13.47 -26.48 13.02
CA GLY A 347 -12.78 -27.72 12.69
C GLY A 347 -11.31 -27.48 12.29
N GLU A 348 -10.47 -28.51 12.40
CA GLU A 348 -9.04 -28.48 12.04
C GLU A 348 -8.82 -28.44 10.50
N CYS A 349 -9.49 -27.51 9.81
CA CYS A 349 -9.45 -27.34 8.35
C CYS A 349 -8.26 -26.50 7.86
N TYR A 350 -7.29 -26.22 8.73
CA TYR A 350 -6.09 -25.45 8.41
C TYR A 350 -4.86 -26.34 8.52
N HIS A 351 -4.18 -26.51 7.39
CA HIS A 351 -2.96 -27.28 7.29
C HIS A 351 -1.80 -26.37 6.89
N GLN A 352 -0.62 -26.65 7.42
CA GLN A 352 0.58 -25.87 7.12
C GLN A 352 1.78 -26.80 6.86
N VAL A 353 2.60 -26.44 5.88
CA VAL A 353 3.82 -27.16 5.52
C VAL A 353 4.95 -26.15 5.40
N ALA A 354 6.02 -26.35 6.17
CA ALA A 354 7.25 -25.57 6.00
C ALA A 354 8.11 -26.22 4.92
N MET A 355 8.42 -25.49 3.86
CA MET A 355 9.24 -26.03 2.79
C MET A 355 10.69 -26.20 3.25
N GLY A 356 11.25 -27.35 2.89
CA GLY A 356 12.60 -27.77 3.22
C GLY A 356 12.96 -29.06 2.49
N GLN A 357 14.11 -29.65 2.82
CA GLN A 357 14.55 -30.89 2.18
C GLN A 357 13.54 -32.02 2.42
N GLY A 358 13.09 -32.67 1.34
CA GLY A 358 12.15 -33.81 1.40
C GLY A 358 10.67 -33.45 1.59
N GLN A 359 10.30 -32.18 1.68
CA GLN A 359 8.90 -31.76 1.89
C GLN A 359 8.10 -31.53 0.60
N ALA A 360 8.77 -31.54 -0.57
CA ALA A 360 8.16 -31.24 -1.87
C ALA A 360 7.02 -32.20 -2.22
N ASP A 361 7.24 -33.51 -2.10
CA ASP A 361 6.22 -34.51 -2.47
C ASP A 361 5.02 -34.48 -1.52
N LEU A 362 5.28 -34.33 -0.21
CA LEU A 362 4.24 -34.16 0.80
C LEU A 362 3.40 -32.90 0.52
N ALA A 363 4.03 -31.79 0.18
CA ALA A 363 3.34 -30.54 -0.14
C ALA A 363 2.37 -30.70 -1.33
N VAL A 364 2.77 -31.44 -2.38
CA VAL A 364 1.89 -31.73 -3.53
C VAL A 364 0.72 -32.63 -3.13
N GLN A 365 0.97 -33.65 -2.30
CA GLN A 365 -0.09 -34.53 -1.81
C GLN A 365 -1.12 -33.76 -0.98
N MET A 366 -0.65 -32.96 -0.01
CA MET A 366 -1.50 -32.12 0.82
C MET A 366 -2.24 -31.06 -0.01
N LEU A 367 -1.60 -30.49 -1.03
CA LEU A 367 -2.25 -29.54 -1.95
C LEU A 367 -3.45 -30.18 -2.65
N LYS A 368 -3.29 -31.39 -3.18
CA LYS A 368 -4.37 -32.13 -3.85
C LYS A 368 -5.49 -32.51 -2.89
N GLU A 369 -5.13 -32.94 -1.68
CA GLU A 369 -6.10 -33.33 -0.65
C GLU A 369 -6.91 -32.12 -0.14
N CYS A 370 -6.25 -31.03 0.25
CA CYS A 370 -6.91 -29.81 0.70
C CYS A 370 -7.77 -29.19 -0.41
N ALA A 371 -7.30 -29.19 -1.67
CA ALA A 371 -8.08 -28.69 -2.81
C ALA A 371 -9.38 -29.49 -3.01
N ARG A 372 -9.34 -30.82 -2.81
CA ARG A 372 -10.52 -31.70 -2.92
C ARG A 372 -11.49 -31.50 -1.75
N ASN A 373 -10.97 -31.38 -0.53
CA ASN A 373 -11.78 -31.23 0.67
C ASN A 373 -12.36 -29.81 0.80
N GLY A 374 -11.68 -28.82 0.22
CA GLY A 374 -11.97 -27.40 0.38
C GLY A 374 -11.33 -26.80 1.63
N ASP A 375 -10.24 -27.39 2.14
CA ASP A 375 -9.53 -26.94 3.34
C ASP A 375 -8.51 -25.85 3.01
N TRP A 376 -7.91 -25.22 4.03
CA TRP A 376 -6.88 -24.21 3.84
C TRP A 376 -5.50 -24.84 3.94
N LEU A 377 -4.62 -24.49 3.00
CA LEU A 377 -3.22 -24.91 3.00
C LEU A 377 -2.31 -23.69 3.06
N CYS A 378 -1.32 -23.72 3.96
CA CYS A 378 -0.26 -22.72 4.05
C CYS A 378 1.11 -23.34 3.74
N LEU A 379 1.74 -22.89 2.66
CA LEU A 379 3.12 -23.29 2.30
C LEU A 379 4.10 -22.19 2.72
N LYS A 380 5.03 -22.55 3.61
CA LYS A 380 5.99 -21.59 4.18
C LYS A 380 7.36 -21.65 3.52
N ASN A 381 8.07 -20.54 3.53
CA ASN A 381 9.47 -20.43 3.09
C ASN A 381 9.73 -20.87 1.64
N LEU A 382 8.85 -20.49 0.71
CA LEU A 382 8.99 -20.85 -0.72
C LEU A 382 10.30 -20.34 -1.35
N HIS A 383 10.86 -19.26 -0.81
CA HIS A 383 12.14 -18.68 -1.25
C HIS A 383 13.33 -19.64 -1.07
N LEU A 384 13.21 -20.69 -0.25
CA LEU A 384 14.23 -21.73 -0.08
C LEU A 384 14.20 -22.82 -1.15
N VAL A 385 13.09 -22.96 -1.88
CA VAL A 385 12.81 -24.07 -2.82
C VAL A 385 12.42 -23.57 -4.21
N VAL A 386 13.16 -22.58 -4.72
CA VAL A 386 12.83 -21.88 -5.98
C VAL A 386 12.80 -22.81 -7.20
N SER A 387 13.65 -23.84 -7.23
CA SER A 387 13.68 -24.84 -8.30
C SER A 387 12.42 -25.71 -8.37
N TRP A 388 11.63 -25.79 -7.30
CA TRP A 388 10.40 -26.57 -7.22
C TRP A 388 9.15 -25.77 -7.64
N LEU A 389 9.22 -24.44 -7.66
CA LEU A 389 8.07 -23.58 -8.01
C LEU A 389 7.42 -23.91 -9.37
N PRO A 390 8.16 -24.26 -10.43
CA PRO A 390 7.53 -24.69 -11.70
C PRO A 390 6.62 -25.93 -11.57
N VAL A 391 6.94 -26.83 -10.63
CA VAL A 391 6.09 -28.00 -10.34
C VAL A 391 4.81 -27.55 -9.66
N LEU A 392 4.90 -26.66 -8.67
CA LEU A 392 3.75 -26.08 -8.00
C LEU A 392 2.83 -25.34 -8.99
N GLU A 393 3.39 -24.55 -9.90
CA GLU A 393 2.64 -23.84 -10.95
C GLU A 393 1.88 -24.79 -11.87
N LYS A 394 2.53 -25.89 -12.28
CA LYS A 394 1.90 -26.92 -13.12
C LYS A 394 0.71 -27.56 -12.40
N GLU A 395 0.87 -27.87 -11.12
CA GLU A 395 -0.20 -28.44 -10.30
C GLU A 395 -1.35 -27.43 -10.11
N LEU A 396 -1.06 -26.16 -9.82
CA LEU A 396 -2.09 -25.11 -9.69
C LEU A 396 -2.93 -24.93 -10.95
N ASN A 397 -2.33 -25.01 -12.14
CA ASN A 397 -3.07 -24.95 -13.40
C ASN A 397 -3.92 -26.20 -13.69
N THR A 398 -3.59 -27.33 -13.06
CA THR A 398 -4.30 -28.61 -13.28
C THR A 398 -5.43 -28.80 -12.26
N LEU A 399 -5.29 -28.24 -11.07
CA LEU A 399 -6.23 -28.41 -9.96
C LEU A 399 -7.60 -27.79 -10.27
N GLN A 400 -8.64 -28.46 -9.78
CA GLN A 400 -10.01 -27.95 -9.73
C GLN A 400 -10.38 -27.77 -8.26
N PRO A 401 -10.10 -26.59 -7.67
CA PRO A 401 -10.33 -26.36 -6.26
C PRO A 401 -11.83 -26.21 -5.97
N LYS A 402 -12.22 -26.62 -4.76
CA LYS A 402 -13.54 -26.32 -4.22
C LYS A 402 -13.64 -24.84 -3.81
N ASP A 403 -14.84 -24.27 -3.86
CA ASP A 403 -15.15 -22.86 -3.55
C ASP A 403 -14.55 -22.32 -2.23
N THR A 404 -14.46 -23.16 -1.21
CA THR A 404 -13.95 -22.82 0.13
C THR A 404 -12.43 -22.99 0.29
N PHE A 405 -11.75 -23.58 -0.69
CA PHE A 405 -10.30 -23.79 -0.66
C PHE A 405 -9.55 -22.45 -0.70
N ARG A 406 -8.50 -22.31 0.12
CA ARG A 406 -7.58 -21.16 0.03
C ARG A 406 -6.14 -21.63 0.19
N LEU A 407 -5.28 -21.12 -0.69
CA LEU A 407 -3.85 -21.39 -0.67
C LEU A 407 -3.07 -20.15 -0.23
N TRP A 408 -2.41 -20.26 0.91
CA TRP A 408 -1.56 -19.22 1.48
C TRP A 408 -0.09 -19.57 1.27
N LEU A 409 0.66 -18.64 0.72
CA LEU A 409 2.08 -18.80 0.41
C LEU A 409 2.88 -17.76 1.18
N THR A 410 4.00 -18.13 1.80
CA THR A 410 4.93 -17.15 2.39
C THR A 410 6.30 -17.25 1.73
N ALA A 411 6.85 -16.10 1.33
CA ALA A 411 8.18 -16.04 0.72
C ALA A 411 8.90 -14.73 1.10
N GLU A 412 10.23 -14.79 1.19
CA GLU A 412 11.06 -13.59 1.18
C GLU A 412 11.35 -13.17 -0.26
N VAL A 413 11.91 -11.98 -0.45
CA VAL A 413 12.32 -11.49 -1.76
C VAL A 413 13.41 -12.39 -2.33
N HIS A 414 13.18 -12.91 -3.53
CA HIS A 414 14.14 -13.75 -4.24
C HIS A 414 14.19 -13.39 -5.73
N PRO A 415 15.37 -13.12 -6.32
CA PRO A 415 15.51 -12.64 -7.69
C PRO A 415 15.07 -13.67 -8.74
N ASN A 416 15.23 -14.96 -8.47
CA ASN A 416 14.86 -16.03 -9.41
C ASN A 416 13.46 -16.61 -9.14
N PHE A 417 12.64 -15.94 -8.33
CA PHE A 417 11.27 -16.40 -8.09
C PHE A 417 10.46 -16.36 -9.41
N THR A 418 9.64 -17.39 -9.64
CA THR A 418 9.04 -17.62 -10.95
C THR A 418 7.97 -16.57 -11.28
N PRO A 419 7.98 -16.02 -12.52
CA PRO A 419 7.08 -14.93 -12.89
C PRO A 419 5.62 -15.38 -13.04
N ILE A 420 5.38 -16.65 -13.40
CA ILE A 420 4.04 -17.20 -13.62
C ILE A 420 3.27 -17.22 -12.29
N LEU A 421 3.87 -17.80 -11.24
CA LEU A 421 3.28 -17.81 -9.90
C LEU A 421 3.06 -16.39 -9.37
N LEU A 422 4.00 -15.46 -9.61
CA LEU A 422 3.82 -14.06 -9.18
C LEU A 422 2.64 -13.39 -9.87
N GLN A 423 2.44 -13.63 -11.16
CA GLN A 423 1.32 -13.06 -11.92
C GLN A 423 -0.02 -13.66 -11.48
N SER A 424 -0.07 -14.96 -11.20
CA SER A 424 -1.30 -15.64 -10.77
C SER A 424 -1.66 -15.40 -9.30
N SER A 425 -0.77 -14.83 -8.49
CA SER A 425 -0.98 -14.64 -7.06
C SER A 425 -1.46 -13.23 -6.68
N LEU A 426 -2.33 -13.16 -5.67
CA LEU A 426 -2.58 -11.94 -4.91
C LEU A 426 -1.38 -11.70 -3.98
N LYS A 427 -0.65 -10.59 -4.19
CA LYS A 427 0.57 -10.30 -3.45
C LYS A 427 0.32 -9.29 -2.35
N ILE A 428 0.83 -9.57 -1.15
CA ILE A 428 0.76 -8.68 0.01
C ILE A 428 2.12 -8.62 0.67
N THR A 429 2.57 -7.42 1.01
CA THR A 429 3.77 -7.22 1.81
C THR A 429 3.42 -7.21 3.29
N TYR A 430 4.13 -8.03 4.06
CA TYR A 430 3.94 -8.17 5.50
C TYR A 430 5.14 -7.57 6.24
N GLU A 431 5.01 -6.29 6.56
CA GLU A 431 5.98 -5.50 7.33
C GLU A 431 5.33 -4.93 8.60
N SER A 432 6.13 -4.51 9.58
CA SER A 432 5.62 -3.62 10.65
C SER A 432 4.96 -2.38 10.01
N PRO A 433 3.89 -1.78 10.53
CA PRO A 433 3.34 -0.53 9.95
C PRO A 433 4.34 0.62 10.01
N PRO A 434 4.28 1.63 9.12
CA PRO A 434 5.17 2.79 9.18
C PRO A 434 4.66 3.82 10.18
N GLY A 435 5.52 4.24 11.08
CA GLY A 435 5.24 5.29 12.04
C GLY A 435 4.39 4.84 13.23
N LEU A 436 4.42 5.66 14.28
CA LEU A 436 3.92 5.32 15.60
C LEU A 436 2.40 5.16 15.62
N LYS A 437 1.68 6.08 14.96
CA LYS A 437 0.22 6.06 14.87
C LYS A 437 -0.29 4.78 14.21
N LYS A 438 0.25 4.41 13.03
CA LYS A 438 -0.20 3.23 12.28
C LYS A 438 0.18 1.93 12.97
N ASN A 439 1.33 1.90 13.65
CA ASN A 439 1.75 0.77 14.46
C ASN A 439 0.76 0.50 15.62
N LEU A 440 0.37 1.57 16.34
CA LEU A 440 -0.65 1.51 17.38
C LEU A 440 -2.04 1.15 16.82
N MET A 441 -2.43 1.72 15.68
CA MET A 441 -3.70 1.37 15.02
C MET A 441 -3.77 -0.12 14.69
N ARG A 442 -2.71 -0.71 14.12
CA ARG A 442 -2.66 -2.15 13.84
C ARG A 442 -2.73 -2.98 15.12
N THR A 443 -2.02 -2.57 16.16
CA THR A 443 -2.06 -3.24 17.47
C THR A 443 -3.47 -3.25 18.05
N TYR A 444 -4.17 -2.11 18.04
CA TYR A 444 -5.54 -1.96 18.54
C TYR A 444 -6.63 -2.49 17.59
N GLU A 445 -6.31 -2.74 16.33
CA GLU A 445 -7.16 -3.48 15.39
C GLU A 445 -7.04 -4.99 15.58
N SER A 446 -5.84 -5.47 15.94
CA SER A 446 -5.57 -6.87 16.29
C SER A 446 -6.19 -7.26 17.64
N TRP A 447 -6.12 -6.37 18.65
CA TRP A 447 -6.72 -6.62 19.95
C TRP A 447 -8.25 -6.55 19.94
N THR A 448 -8.87 -7.49 20.67
CA THR A 448 -10.32 -7.55 20.85
C THR A 448 -10.79 -6.66 21.99
N SER A 449 -12.06 -6.24 21.97
CA SER A 449 -12.68 -5.47 23.05
C SER A 449 -12.62 -6.21 24.38
N GLU A 450 -12.85 -7.52 24.36
CA GLU A 450 -12.82 -8.40 25.54
C GLU A 450 -11.42 -8.49 26.16
N GLN A 451 -10.36 -8.52 25.34
CA GLN A 451 -8.98 -8.53 25.83
C GLN A 451 -8.60 -7.26 26.60
N ILE A 452 -9.19 -6.11 26.26
CA ILE A 452 -8.89 -4.82 26.88
C ILE A 452 -9.81 -4.58 28.09
N SER A 453 -11.12 -4.82 27.94
CA SER A 453 -12.13 -4.53 28.96
C SER A 453 -12.23 -5.58 30.08
N LYS A 454 -11.26 -6.48 30.24
CA LYS A 454 -11.29 -7.50 31.29
C LYS A 454 -11.43 -6.86 32.69
N LYS A 455 -12.48 -7.26 33.41
CA LYS A 455 -12.78 -6.87 34.80
C LYS A 455 -12.87 -5.35 35.03
N ASP A 456 -13.07 -4.56 33.97
CA ASP A 456 -13.08 -3.08 33.99
C ASP A 456 -11.90 -2.43 34.73
N ASN A 457 -10.74 -3.08 34.70
CA ASN A 457 -9.54 -2.57 35.36
C ASN A 457 -8.84 -1.52 34.48
N ILE A 458 -9.10 -0.24 34.77
CA ILE A 458 -8.50 0.91 34.07
C ILE A 458 -6.98 0.86 34.14
N HIS A 459 -6.40 0.49 35.28
CA HIS A 459 -4.94 0.43 35.45
C HIS A 459 -4.29 -0.63 34.57
N ARG A 460 -4.97 -1.77 34.36
CA ARG A 460 -4.55 -2.81 33.41
C ARG A 460 -4.61 -2.28 31.98
N ALA A 461 -5.71 -1.62 31.60
CA ALA A 461 -5.85 -1.05 30.26
C ALA A 461 -4.79 0.03 29.96
N HIS A 462 -4.45 0.88 30.94
CA HIS A 462 -3.34 1.84 30.83
C HIS A 462 -1.98 1.15 30.67
N ALA A 463 -1.70 0.11 31.45
CA ALA A 463 -0.45 -0.66 31.32
C ALA A 463 -0.32 -1.31 29.93
N LEU A 464 -1.42 -1.85 29.39
CA LEU A 464 -1.47 -2.42 28.04
C LEU A 464 -1.22 -1.35 26.96
N PHE A 465 -1.81 -0.15 27.09
CA PHE A 465 -1.53 0.96 26.17
C PHE A 465 -0.05 1.39 26.24
N SER A 466 0.52 1.52 27.44
CA SER A 466 1.95 1.83 27.62
C SER A 466 2.85 0.76 26.99
N PHE A 467 2.47 -0.52 27.08
CA PHE A 467 3.20 -1.60 26.44
C PHE A 467 3.08 -1.59 24.91
N ALA A 468 1.90 -1.33 24.36
CA ALA A 468 1.71 -1.15 22.93
C ALA A 468 2.56 0.03 22.39
N TRP A 469 2.61 1.14 23.13
CA TRP A 469 3.47 2.28 22.80
C TRP A 469 4.96 1.93 22.86
N PHE A 470 5.39 1.24 23.91
CA PHE A 470 6.77 0.76 24.05
C PHE A 470 7.18 -0.13 22.86
N HIS A 471 6.34 -1.10 22.50
CA HIS A 471 6.59 -1.99 21.37
C HIS A 471 6.74 -1.22 20.06
N ALA A 472 5.80 -0.30 19.78
CA ALA A 472 5.83 0.54 18.59
C ALA A 472 7.08 1.44 18.56
N ALA A 473 7.48 2.03 19.69
CA ALA A 473 8.68 2.86 19.79
C ALA A 473 9.98 2.07 19.56
N CYS A 474 10.08 0.84 20.08
CA CYS A 474 11.20 -0.05 19.82
C CYS A 474 11.31 -0.41 18.32
N GLN A 475 10.16 -0.63 17.67
CA GLN A 475 10.09 -0.93 16.24
C GLN A 475 10.46 0.27 15.36
N GLU A 476 9.94 1.47 15.63
CA GLU A 476 10.20 2.67 14.83
C GLU A 476 11.62 3.21 15.02
N ARG A 477 12.26 2.96 16.18
CA ARG A 477 13.69 3.28 16.38
C ARG A 477 14.62 2.60 15.37
N ARG A 478 14.21 1.49 14.76
CA ARG A 478 14.97 0.77 13.74
C ARG A 478 15.12 1.57 12.43
N ASN A 479 14.31 2.61 12.22
CA ASN A 479 14.44 3.50 11.07
C ASN A 479 15.71 4.37 11.12
N TYR A 480 16.38 4.44 12.28
CA TYR A 480 17.54 5.30 12.52
C TYR A 480 18.81 4.53 12.86
N ILE A 481 19.22 3.56 12.06
CA ILE A 481 20.46 2.79 12.31
C ILE A 481 21.69 3.60 11.86
N PRO A 482 22.78 3.69 12.65
CA PRO A 482 23.05 3.00 13.93
C PRO A 482 22.65 3.79 15.19
N GLN A 483 22.04 4.97 15.08
CA GLN A 483 21.79 5.88 16.22
C GLN A 483 20.66 5.44 17.16
N GLY A 484 19.59 4.86 16.61
CA GLY A 484 18.46 4.32 17.37
C GLY A 484 18.76 2.96 17.97
N TRP A 485 19.38 2.09 17.16
CA TRP A 485 19.90 0.77 17.49
C TRP A 485 21.18 0.54 16.70
N THR A 486 22.14 -0.18 17.26
CA THR A 486 23.40 -0.47 16.56
C THR A 486 23.17 -1.31 15.29
N LYS A 487 22.20 -2.24 15.33
CA LYS A 487 21.83 -3.12 14.22
C LYS A 487 20.31 -3.31 14.16
N PHE A 488 19.84 -3.94 13.10
CA PHE A 488 18.43 -4.28 12.97
C PHE A 488 18.09 -5.44 13.92
N TYR A 489 17.25 -5.16 14.93
CA TYR A 489 16.69 -6.17 15.82
C TYR A 489 15.27 -6.54 15.39
N GLU A 490 15.00 -7.83 15.30
CA GLU A 490 13.74 -8.37 14.79
C GLU A 490 12.66 -8.37 15.87
N PHE A 491 12.11 -7.21 16.26
CA PHE A 491 10.95 -7.16 17.17
C PHE A 491 9.66 -7.57 16.45
N SER A 492 9.08 -8.68 16.89
CA SER A 492 7.99 -9.43 16.27
C SER A 492 6.67 -9.27 17.03
N LEU A 493 5.54 -9.59 16.39
CA LEU A 493 4.23 -9.60 17.05
C LEU A 493 4.10 -10.71 18.10
N SER A 494 4.89 -11.79 18.00
CA SER A 494 4.96 -12.80 19.06
C SER A 494 5.49 -12.22 20.37
N ASP A 495 6.40 -11.25 20.33
CA ASP A 495 6.90 -10.57 21.52
C ASP A 495 5.82 -9.71 22.18
N LEU A 496 5.01 -9.05 21.34
CA LEU A 496 3.85 -8.29 21.80
C LEU A 496 2.81 -9.21 22.45
N ARG A 497 2.50 -10.37 21.86
CA ARG A 497 1.58 -11.35 22.45
C ARG A 497 2.12 -11.96 23.75
N ALA A 498 3.42 -12.26 23.80
CA ALA A 498 4.07 -12.76 25.01
C ALA A 498 4.03 -11.71 26.13
N GLY A 499 4.37 -10.45 25.83
CA GLY A 499 4.30 -9.36 26.80
C GLY A 499 2.87 -9.04 27.25
N TYR A 500 1.88 -9.12 26.35
CA TYR A 500 0.45 -9.07 26.72
C TYR A 500 0.12 -10.15 27.75
N SER A 501 0.54 -11.39 27.50
CA SER A 501 0.27 -12.53 28.40
C SER A 501 0.92 -12.35 29.77
N ILE A 502 2.12 -11.76 29.83
CA ILE A 502 2.79 -11.44 31.10
C ILE A 502 1.99 -10.38 31.86
N ILE A 503 1.62 -9.29 31.21
CA ILE A 503 0.83 -8.21 31.83
C ILE A 503 -0.52 -8.78 32.30
N ASP A 504 -1.18 -9.59 31.49
CA ASP A 504 -2.46 -10.21 31.82
C ASP A 504 -2.37 -11.07 33.08
N ARG A 505 -1.38 -11.97 33.14
CA ARG A 505 -1.14 -12.82 34.33
C ARG A 505 -0.80 -12.02 35.57
N LEU A 506 -0.03 -10.94 35.44
CA LEU A 506 0.34 -10.09 36.58
C LEU A 506 -0.86 -9.37 37.19
N PHE A 507 -1.78 -8.86 36.36
CA PHE A 507 -3.00 -8.22 36.84
C PHE A 507 -4.07 -9.23 37.26
N ASP A 508 -4.08 -10.45 36.70
CA ASP A 508 -5.01 -11.52 37.12
C ASP A 508 -4.61 -12.14 38.47
N ALA A 509 -3.32 -12.37 38.71
CA ALA A 509 -2.80 -12.90 39.99
C ALA A 509 -3.05 -11.96 41.18
N GLN A 510 -3.44 -10.71 40.93
CA GLN A 510 -3.80 -9.73 41.95
C GLN A 510 -5.28 -9.75 42.34
N ALA A 511 -6.14 -10.48 41.62
CA ALA A 511 -7.54 -10.65 42.01
C ALA A 511 -7.60 -11.55 43.26
N PRO A 512 -8.22 -11.12 44.37
CA PRO A 512 -8.39 -11.99 45.53
C PRO A 512 -9.27 -13.18 45.15
N ASP A 513 -8.83 -14.40 45.46
CA ASP A 513 -9.66 -15.60 45.39
C ASP A 513 -10.95 -15.34 46.17
N ALA A 514 -12.09 -15.34 45.47
CA ALA A 514 -13.41 -15.15 46.08
C ALA A 514 -13.69 -16.21 47.17
N GLN A 515 -13.01 -17.36 47.15
CA GLN A 515 -13.08 -18.39 48.18
C GLN A 515 -12.38 -18.02 49.49
N ALA A 516 -11.35 -17.16 49.47
CA ALA A 516 -10.65 -16.77 50.69
C ALA A 516 -11.48 -15.81 51.56
N GLN A 517 -12.41 -15.03 50.99
CA GLN A 517 -13.28 -14.12 51.75
C GLN A 517 -14.39 -14.83 52.53
N GLN A 518 -14.76 -16.06 52.14
CA GLN A 518 -15.88 -16.77 52.77
C GLN A 518 -15.48 -17.46 54.09
N LEU A 519 -14.20 -17.75 54.27
CA LEU A 519 -13.63 -18.35 55.50
C LEU A 519 -13.52 -17.37 56.68
N TRP A 520 -13.68 -16.06 56.45
CA TRP A 520 -13.48 -15.03 57.48
C TRP A 520 -14.80 -14.66 58.18
N LEU A 521 -15.94 -15.16 57.68
CA LEU A 521 -17.29 -14.88 58.17
C LEU A 521 -17.81 -15.90 59.20
N THR A 522 -17.07 -16.96 59.51
CA THR A 522 -17.52 -18.06 60.39
C THR A 522 -16.93 -18.07 61.80
N VAL A 523 -16.22 -17.03 62.23
CA VAL A 523 -15.70 -16.96 63.61
C VAL A 523 -16.72 -16.26 64.52
N PRO A 524 -17.23 -16.91 65.60
CA PRO A 524 -18.19 -16.30 66.51
C PRO A 524 -17.57 -15.16 67.34
N ALA A 525 -18.30 -14.06 67.47
CA ALA A 525 -17.87 -12.84 68.17
C ALA A 525 -17.75 -13.03 69.69
N ALA A 526 -16.60 -12.63 70.25
CA ALA A 526 -16.41 -12.37 71.68
C ALA A 526 -16.72 -10.88 72.01
N PRO A 527 -17.13 -10.55 73.26
CA PRO A 527 -17.85 -9.31 73.54
C PRO A 527 -16.95 -8.06 73.59
N ARG A 528 -17.59 -6.94 73.20
CA ARG A 528 -17.02 -5.61 72.97
C ARG A 528 -16.54 -4.95 74.26
N HIS A 529 -15.30 -4.44 74.25
CA HIS A 529 -14.93 -3.26 75.03
C HIS A 529 -14.72 -2.07 74.10
N ALA A 530 -15.38 -0.96 74.45
CA ALA A 530 -15.43 0.28 73.71
C ALA A 530 -14.17 1.12 73.91
N GLY A 531 -13.69 1.74 72.82
CA GLY A 531 -12.77 2.87 72.90
C GLY A 531 -11.60 2.80 71.91
N SER A 532 -11.81 3.26 70.68
CA SER A 532 -10.93 4.18 69.92
C SER A 532 -11.02 3.98 68.39
N SER A 533 -11.39 5.06 67.72
CA SER A 533 -11.12 5.43 66.32
C SER A 533 -11.07 4.30 65.27
N GLN A 534 -12.21 4.10 64.60
CA GLN A 534 -12.29 3.46 63.28
C GLN A 534 -11.47 4.26 62.26
N THR A 535 -10.24 3.81 62.02
CA THR A 535 -9.52 4.17 60.80
C THR A 535 -10.05 3.27 59.69
N ARG A 536 -10.85 3.84 58.78
CA ARG A 536 -11.34 3.18 57.57
C ARG A 536 -10.13 2.61 56.81
N ALA A 537 -9.92 1.30 56.88
CA ALA A 537 -8.90 0.61 56.09
C ALA A 537 -9.26 0.78 54.60
N ARG A 538 -8.58 1.72 53.94
CA ARG A 538 -8.52 1.81 52.48
C ARG A 538 -7.94 0.48 51.99
N THR A 539 -8.70 -0.25 51.19
CA THR A 539 -8.23 -1.38 50.40
C THR A 539 -7.06 -0.93 49.52
N ARG A 540 -5.82 -1.15 49.98
CA ARG A 540 -4.62 -1.03 49.15
C ARG A 540 -4.66 -2.20 48.16
N THR A 541 -4.96 -1.91 46.90
CA THR A 541 -4.60 -2.79 45.78
C THR A 541 -3.09 -3.09 45.91
N LYS A 542 -2.71 -4.38 45.94
CA LYS A 542 -1.30 -4.78 46.03
C LYS A 542 -0.54 -4.13 44.86
N ASP A 543 0.52 -3.38 45.15
CA ASP A 543 1.29 -2.66 44.15
C ASP A 543 1.85 -3.62 43.09
N VAL A 544 1.66 -3.30 41.81
CA VAL A 544 2.28 -4.02 40.69
C VAL A 544 3.80 -3.92 40.83
N GLN A 545 4.47 -5.07 40.89
CA GLN A 545 5.93 -5.14 40.97
C GLN A 545 6.55 -4.85 39.59
N TRP A 546 6.72 -3.56 39.28
CA TRP A 546 7.28 -3.11 38.01
C TRP A 546 8.69 -3.63 37.73
N GLU A 547 9.50 -3.83 38.76
CA GLU A 547 10.85 -4.40 38.64
C GLU A 547 10.81 -5.80 37.99
N PHE A 548 9.78 -6.59 38.31
CA PHE A 548 9.61 -7.92 37.73
C PHE A 548 9.19 -7.84 36.26
N VAL A 549 8.38 -6.84 35.89
CA VAL A 549 8.03 -6.56 34.48
C VAL A 549 9.28 -6.16 33.71
N HIS A 550 10.13 -5.30 34.27
CA HIS A 550 11.39 -4.91 33.65
C HIS A 550 12.27 -6.13 33.41
N GLY A 551 12.52 -6.92 34.46
CA GLY A 551 13.38 -8.10 34.38
C GLY A 551 12.87 -9.15 33.38
N LEU A 552 11.56 -9.39 33.30
CA LEU A 552 11.00 -10.33 32.32
C LEU A 552 11.07 -9.79 30.88
N LEU A 553 10.69 -8.54 30.66
CA LEU A 553 10.73 -7.95 29.32
C LEU A 553 12.17 -7.81 28.82
N GLU A 554 13.11 -7.48 29.71
CA GLU A 554 14.54 -7.42 29.41
C GLU A 554 15.12 -8.81 29.16
N ASN A 555 15.07 -9.72 30.13
CA ASN A 555 15.83 -10.96 30.04
C ASN A 555 15.20 -12.01 29.13
N ALA A 556 13.86 -12.06 29.03
CA ALA A 556 13.17 -13.14 28.33
C ALA A 556 12.62 -12.75 26.96
N ILE A 557 12.14 -11.51 26.78
CA ILE A 557 11.47 -11.10 25.54
C ILE A 557 12.39 -10.30 24.61
N TYR A 558 12.81 -9.11 25.02
CA TYR A 558 13.49 -8.17 24.13
C TYR A 558 15.02 -8.30 24.18
N GLY A 559 15.61 -8.48 25.37
CA GLY A 559 17.06 -8.53 25.54
C GLY A 559 17.70 -9.81 25.02
N GLY A 560 16.93 -10.90 24.84
CA GLY A 560 17.43 -12.12 24.18
C GLY A 560 17.91 -11.89 22.74
N ARG A 561 17.50 -10.79 22.10
CA ARG A 561 17.99 -10.40 20.76
C ARG A 561 19.14 -9.40 20.78
N ILE A 562 19.38 -8.77 21.94
CA ILE A 562 20.33 -7.67 22.07
C ILE A 562 21.64 -8.21 22.63
N ASP A 563 22.69 -8.15 21.82
CA ASP A 563 24.05 -8.53 22.19
C ASP A 563 24.91 -7.32 22.58
N ASN A 564 24.60 -6.13 22.06
CA ASN A 564 25.33 -4.91 22.40
C ASN A 564 24.89 -4.34 23.76
N TYR A 565 25.86 -4.15 24.65
CA TYR A 565 25.65 -3.54 25.96
C TYR A 565 25.02 -2.13 25.92
N PHE A 566 25.37 -1.30 24.93
CA PHE A 566 24.81 0.05 24.80
C PHE A 566 23.34 0.02 24.39
N ASP A 567 22.98 -0.90 23.49
CA ASP A 567 21.58 -1.14 23.10
C ASP A 567 20.77 -1.69 24.29
N LEU A 568 21.37 -2.58 25.09
CA LEU A 568 20.72 -3.09 26.29
C LEU A 568 20.45 -1.97 27.31
N ARG A 569 21.38 -1.03 27.50
CA ARG A 569 21.16 0.17 28.33
C ARG A 569 20.02 1.05 27.80
N VAL A 570 19.90 1.19 26.48
CA VAL A 570 18.77 1.90 25.84
C VAL A 570 17.45 1.19 26.14
N LEU A 571 17.39 -0.14 26.00
CA LEU A 571 16.22 -0.94 26.34
C LEU A 571 15.81 -0.74 27.81
N GLN A 572 16.77 -0.84 28.72
CA GLN A 572 16.55 -0.59 30.16
C GLN A 572 15.99 0.81 30.44
N SER A 573 16.49 1.84 29.74
CA SER A 573 15.99 3.20 29.87
C SER A 573 14.52 3.29 29.45
N TYR A 574 14.15 2.62 28.35
CA TYR A 574 12.76 2.57 27.88
C TYR A 574 11.87 1.83 28.86
N LEU A 575 12.29 0.66 29.37
CA LEU A 575 11.52 -0.11 30.35
C LEU A 575 11.25 0.71 31.62
N LYS A 576 12.25 1.41 32.15
CA LYS A 576 12.09 2.29 33.33
C LYS A 576 11.19 3.49 33.06
N GLN A 577 11.20 4.02 31.84
CA GLN A 577 10.33 5.12 31.43
C GLN A 577 8.87 4.69 31.29
N PHE A 578 8.62 3.56 30.59
CA PHE A 578 7.28 3.09 30.21
C PHE A 578 6.62 2.13 31.20
N PHE A 579 7.30 1.71 32.27
CA PHE A 579 6.74 0.83 33.29
C PHE A 579 7.13 1.34 34.68
N ASN A 580 6.39 2.32 35.19
CA ASN A 580 6.61 2.87 36.53
C ASN A 580 5.27 3.09 37.24
N SER A 581 5.32 3.28 38.56
CA SER A 581 4.12 3.54 39.36
C SER A 581 3.34 4.78 38.92
N SER A 582 4.02 5.74 38.29
CA SER A 582 3.38 6.96 37.80
C SER A 582 2.43 6.75 36.61
N ILE A 583 2.49 5.60 35.93
CA ILE A 583 1.54 5.21 34.87
C ILE A 583 0.17 4.85 35.45
N ILE A 584 0.17 4.22 36.63
CA ILE A 584 -1.07 3.82 37.32
C ILE A 584 -1.73 5.05 37.96
N ASP A 585 -0.93 6.03 38.40
CA ASP A 585 -1.37 7.26 39.04
C ASP A 585 -1.85 8.36 38.06
N VAL A 586 -1.96 8.07 36.75
CA VAL A 586 -2.35 9.06 35.71
C VAL A 586 -3.70 9.73 36.02
N LEU A 587 -4.58 9.09 36.80
CA LEU A 587 -5.85 9.68 37.27
C LEU A 587 -5.67 10.92 38.17
N ASN A 588 -4.51 11.10 38.81
CA ASN A 588 -4.22 12.19 39.76
C ASN A 588 -3.20 13.24 39.27
N GLN A 589 -2.71 13.13 38.03
CA GLN A 589 -1.64 14.00 37.54
C GLN A 589 -2.17 15.34 37.00
N ARG A 590 -2.31 16.34 37.89
CA ARG A 590 -2.56 17.73 37.48
C ARG A 590 -1.29 18.54 37.15
N ASN A 591 -0.08 18.08 37.50
CA ASN A 591 1.14 18.92 37.44
C ASN A 591 2.50 18.20 37.21
N LYS A 592 2.55 17.01 36.59
CA LYS A 592 3.84 16.35 36.23
C LYS A 592 3.98 16.16 34.72
N LYS A 593 5.22 16.22 34.22
CA LYS A 593 5.58 15.96 32.81
C LYS A 593 4.96 14.62 32.38
N SER A 594 4.12 14.65 31.35
CA SER A 594 3.51 13.44 30.79
C SER A 594 4.60 12.45 30.38
N ILE A 595 4.37 11.17 30.66
CA ILE A 595 5.26 10.06 30.28
C ILE A 595 5.35 9.95 28.75
N PHE A 596 4.32 10.43 28.05
CA PHE A 596 4.23 10.43 26.61
C PHE A 596 4.62 11.80 26.00
N PRO A 597 5.27 11.83 24.82
CA PRO A 597 5.85 13.04 24.22
C PRO A 597 4.89 14.19 23.82
N TYR A 598 3.60 14.16 24.17
CA TYR A 598 2.60 15.11 23.66
C TYR A 598 1.50 15.49 24.65
N SER A 599 1.74 15.36 25.96
CA SER A 599 0.68 15.56 26.98
C SER A 599 -0.58 14.73 26.66
N ILE A 600 -0.38 13.50 26.20
CA ILE A 600 -1.47 12.59 25.88
C ILE A 600 -2.20 12.25 27.18
N TYR A 601 -3.50 12.51 27.20
CA TYR A 601 -4.36 12.09 28.29
C TYR A 601 -4.89 10.70 27.98
N LEU A 602 -4.51 9.73 28.82
CA LEU A 602 -5.07 8.39 28.74
C LEU A 602 -6.57 8.43 29.08
N PRO A 603 -7.42 7.65 28.38
CA PRO A 603 -8.85 7.58 28.67
C PRO A 603 -9.11 7.13 30.11
N LYS A 604 -10.20 7.62 30.71
CA LYS A 604 -10.67 7.14 32.04
C LYS A 604 -11.56 5.90 31.94
N SER A 605 -11.70 5.33 30.75
CA SER A 605 -12.54 4.17 30.48
C SER A 605 -11.70 2.96 30.05
N CYS A 606 -12.32 1.80 30.09
CA CYS A 606 -11.77 0.55 29.53
C CYS A 606 -12.23 0.32 28.08
N SER A 607 -12.89 1.30 27.46
CA SER A 607 -13.43 1.20 26.09
C SER A 607 -12.30 1.22 25.07
N ILE A 608 -12.24 0.19 24.21
CA ILE A 608 -11.29 0.14 23.10
C ILE A 608 -11.44 1.32 22.13
N LEU A 609 -12.67 1.82 21.95
CA LEU A 609 -12.95 2.95 21.05
C LEU A 609 -12.31 4.24 21.55
N ASP A 610 -12.23 4.44 22.86
CA ASP A 610 -11.64 5.65 23.43
C ASP A 610 -10.12 5.66 23.21
N TYR A 611 -9.47 4.49 23.31
CA TYR A 611 -8.04 4.37 22.96
C TYR A 611 -7.80 4.59 21.46
N ARG A 612 -8.68 4.08 20.59
CA ARG A 612 -8.61 4.36 19.14
C ARG A 612 -8.73 5.85 18.85
N ALA A 613 -9.66 6.54 19.51
CA ALA A 613 -9.81 7.99 19.38
C ALA A 613 -8.57 8.78 19.88
N VAL A 614 -7.84 8.26 20.87
CA VAL A 614 -6.54 8.83 21.29
C VAL A 614 -5.47 8.63 20.21
N ILE A 615 -5.41 7.45 19.60
CA ILE A 615 -4.46 7.15 18.52
C ILE A 615 -4.77 8.01 17.28
N GLU A 616 -6.03 8.24 16.94
CA GLU A 616 -6.44 9.11 15.84
C GLU A 616 -5.99 10.56 16.00
N LYS A 617 -5.86 11.05 17.24
CA LYS A 617 -5.35 12.40 17.55
C LYS A 617 -3.83 12.54 17.44
N LEU A 618 -3.09 11.44 17.28
CA LEU A 618 -1.65 11.51 17.07
C LEU A 618 -1.33 12.17 15.72
N PRO A 619 -0.24 12.96 15.66
CA PRO A 619 0.24 13.49 14.39
C PRO A 619 0.64 12.36 13.44
N GLU A 620 0.50 12.61 12.14
CA GLU A 620 0.95 11.66 11.11
C GLU A 620 2.49 11.61 11.01
N ASP A 621 3.15 12.76 11.21
CA ASP A 621 4.61 12.88 11.15
C ASP A 621 5.24 12.60 12.51
N ASP A 622 6.03 11.54 12.58
CA ASP A 622 6.83 11.22 13.76
C ASP A 622 8.05 12.13 13.89
N LYS A 623 8.22 12.72 15.08
CA LYS A 623 9.40 13.50 15.41
C LYS A 623 10.44 12.63 16.11
N PRO A 624 11.75 12.75 15.81
CA PRO A 624 12.81 12.02 16.52
C PRO A 624 12.76 12.19 18.04
N SER A 625 12.27 13.35 18.51
CA SER A 625 12.06 13.63 19.93
C SER A 625 11.14 12.62 20.62
N PHE A 626 10.20 12.00 19.89
CA PHE A 626 9.31 10.96 20.43
C PHE A 626 10.09 9.71 20.85
N PHE A 627 11.22 9.47 20.21
CA PHE A 627 12.12 8.35 20.45
C PHE A 627 13.35 8.76 21.31
N GLY A 628 13.38 9.98 21.83
CA GLY A 628 14.54 10.52 22.55
C GLY A 628 15.78 10.72 21.67
N LEU A 629 15.57 10.90 20.36
CA LEU A 629 16.64 11.13 19.39
C LEU A 629 16.78 12.64 19.07
N PRO A 630 17.99 13.12 18.78
CA PRO A 630 18.22 14.52 18.42
C PRO A 630 17.61 14.88 17.06
N ALA A 631 17.20 16.15 16.91
CA ALA A 631 16.46 16.62 15.73
C ALA A 631 17.26 16.56 14.41
N ASN A 632 18.59 16.59 14.49
CA ASN A 632 19.46 16.49 13.31
C ASN A 632 19.37 15.13 12.60
N ILE A 633 19.00 14.05 13.30
CA ILE A 633 18.85 12.71 12.70
C ILE A 633 17.76 12.70 11.63
N ALA A 634 16.65 13.42 11.83
CA ALA A 634 15.62 13.52 10.80
C ALA A 634 16.18 14.14 9.52
N ARG A 635 17.04 15.16 9.63
CA ARG A 635 17.64 15.81 8.46
C ARG A 635 18.53 14.85 7.68
N SER A 636 19.38 14.10 8.38
CA SER A 636 20.27 13.11 7.74
C SER A 636 19.49 11.96 7.12
N SER A 637 18.48 11.44 7.82
CA SER A 637 17.60 10.37 7.35
C SER A 637 16.84 10.80 6.09
N GLN A 638 16.20 11.98 6.10
CA GLN A 638 15.48 12.47 4.92
C GLN A 638 16.39 12.69 3.72
N ARG A 639 17.61 13.20 3.91
CA ARG A 639 18.59 13.36 2.82
C ARG A 639 18.93 12.01 2.18
N MET A 640 19.22 11.00 3.00
CA MET A 640 19.56 9.65 2.53
C MET A 640 18.37 8.97 1.83
N ILE A 641 17.18 9.01 2.44
CA ILE A 641 15.97 8.44 1.86
C ILE A 641 15.64 9.13 0.53
N SER A 642 15.71 10.46 0.48
CA SER A 642 15.41 11.18 -0.75
C SER A 642 16.38 10.78 -1.86
N SER A 643 17.68 10.66 -1.57
CA SER A 643 18.69 10.22 -2.55
C SER A 643 18.55 8.76 -3.00
N GLN A 644 17.85 7.91 -2.23
CA GLN A 644 17.55 6.54 -2.64
C GLN A 644 16.33 6.48 -3.56
N VAL A 645 15.40 7.42 -3.38
CA VAL A 645 14.14 7.51 -4.14
C VAL A 645 14.33 8.25 -5.47
N THR A 646 15.10 9.33 -5.47
CA THR A 646 15.44 10.15 -6.66
C THR A 646 16.64 9.58 -7.39
#